data_AF-A0A2N5H8I0-F1
#
_entry.id   AF-A0A2N5H8I0-F1
#
_cell.length_a   1.000
_cell.length_b   1.000
_cell.length_c   1.000
_cell.angle_alpha   90.00
_cell.angle_beta   90.00
_cell.angle_gamma   90.00
#
_symmetry.space_group_name_H-M   'P 1'
#
loop_
_entity.id
_entity.type
_entity.pdbx_description
1 polymer ?
#
loop_
_entity_poly.entity_id
_entity_poly.type
_entity_poly.pdbx_seq_one_letter_code
_entity_poly.pdbx_strand_id
1 'polypeptide(L)'
;MILAKENSISITTIREKDLESIVEWFEQHKQTFYTLGWSYLKNQQQMEELFYQSIKKVHKELPGFKRETSVETYVTSIFIPICRELSNNRSIQVSGESEPRHVLFEALDQLKECEKEAMLLTYVKGFSKEETAKILQVSVGKMKELLFSGIQSLRKELEYGATFNGCGEYHKVYIDYLERTLDRSIKIDLEKHIYHCQECQEDLATFQEVMLTMSNLTETIQDVHVPSGFMENVKDRLAEEERHKQQKNKKRKRKRLIYAGIFALLMGLGFFTRVFTTLYYSWTEEDQQLRAFLQHGLGEGMNLEAENKGVKIKIKGAIADDVQTMVFYEIEDTKEDNQYMMHYHDGAYVANEHEIMSSEANQRYDPPNLESDVNKKEKNVYRGKISLPPLTKDNATIKLWITKIQKLDRESTDPNGYMADENIEYKTGKWNFEIPVTKQPSLEYALDEKTEVEGIPVRFDQLTIAPTTTILQYSLLNDQSKKRIEMLNIDSLEVNSKKVKPDLNGGSFADLPQDINWTTYQTNFDSFFGEKPKEVNVKLGSIYLTFEEQKNIELDPSQKYPQTFEYAGSTISIDKVEVGKPAIVVISNQEIENRAYETLQFRVVEEGENEASSMEMNSDGVLIDKNGVEYHNDTTVPYEEIKQPRYFFTVQTMKLNNDIPGEKVIPKRLEIFGYNTTKYLTDVVKISLK
;
A
#
# COMPACT_ATOMS: atom_id res chain seq x y z
N MET A 1 69.73 48.32 -18.95
CA MET A 1 69.69 47.50 -17.72
C MET A 1 68.30 46.89 -17.68
N ILE A 2 68.21 45.58 -17.89
CA ILE A 2 66.96 44.85 -18.16
C ILE A 2 66.22 44.71 -16.83
N LEU A 3 65.11 45.42 -16.65
CA LEU A 3 64.19 45.20 -15.54
C LEU A 3 63.55 43.82 -15.73
N ALA A 4 63.79 42.98 -14.73
CA ALA A 4 63.42 41.59 -14.71
C ALA A 4 61.91 41.44 -14.88
N LYS A 5 61.54 40.47 -15.72
CA LYS A 5 60.18 39.98 -15.91
C LYS A 5 59.78 39.29 -14.60
N GLU A 6 59.20 40.04 -13.67
CA GLU A 6 58.74 39.51 -12.38
C GLU A 6 57.51 38.62 -12.58
N ASN A 7 57.76 37.32 -12.38
CA ASN A 7 56.88 36.30 -11.82
C ASN A 7 55.41 36.30 -12.27
N SER A 8 55.16 35.56 -13.35
CA SER A 8 53.85 34.99 -13.64
C SER A 8 53.41 34.04 -12.50
N ILE A 9 52.62 34.55 -11.56
CA ILE A 9 51.89 33.70 -10.62
C ILE A 9 50.97 32.81 -11.46
N SER A 10 51.35 31.53 -11.53
CA SER A 10 50.78 30.57 -12.43
C SER A 10 49.34 30.24 -12.03
N ILE A 11 48.49 30.04 -13.04
CA ILE A 11 47.09 29.55 -13.03
C ILE A 11 46.85 28.36 -12.07
N THR A 12 47.91 27.74 -11.55
CA THR A 12 47.90 26.66 -10.56
C THR A 12 47.42 27.06 -9.17
N THR A 13 47.62 28.31 -8.71
CA THR A 13 47.28 28.71 -7.32
C THR A 13 45.76 28.90 -7.10
N ILE A 14 45.00 29.19 -8.16
CA ILE A 14 43.53 29.32 -8.12
C ILE A 14 42.86 28.02 -8.64
N ARG A 15 43.51 26.86 -8.45
CA ARG A 15 42.94 25.55 -8.85
C ARG A 15 42.17 24.85 -7.74
N GLU A 16 42.45 25.17 -6.49
CA GLU A 16 41.57 24.78 -5.41
C GLU A 16 40.45 25.80 -5.37
N LYS A 17 39.21 25.32 -5.52
CA LYS A 17 37.99 26.11 -5.61
C LYS A 17 37.62 26.73 -4.26
N ASP A 18 38.63 27.18 -3.53
CA ASP A 18 38.53 27.69 -2.19
C ASP A 18 38.49 29.21 -2.23
N LEU A 19 37.61 29.76 -1.40
CA LEU A 19 37.46 31.19 -1.20
C LEU A 19 38.79 31.82 -0.75
N GLU A 20 39.58 31.06 0.00
CA GLU A 20 40.88 31.48 0.54
C GLU A 20 41.90 31.81 -0.57
N SER A 21 42.00 30.99 -1.62
CA SER A 21 42.92 31.23 -2.74
C SER A 21 42.56 32.47 -3.56
N ILE A 22 41.27 32.80 -3.67
CA ILE A 22 40.80 34.02 -4.35
C ILE A 22 41.13 35.25 -3.50
N VAL A 23 40.90 35.17 -2.19
CA VAL A 23 41.24 36.24 -1.25
C VAL A 23 42.75 36.51 -1.28
N GLU A 24 43.59 35.48 -1.26
CA GLU A 24 45.05 35.62 -1.33
C GLU A 24 45.50 36.26 -2.65
N TRP A 25 44.86 35.91 -3.78
CA TRP A 25 45.14 36.56 -5.05
C TRP A 25 44.81 38.05 -5.03
N PHE A 26 43.66 38.44 -4.45
CA PHE A 26 43.31 39.85 -4.27
C PHE A 26 44.26 40.57 -3.32
N GLU A 27 44.78 39.90 -2.28
CA GLU A 27 45.80 40.44 -1.39
C GLU A 27 47.11 40.75 -2.14
N GLN A 28 47.56 39.84 -3.01
CA GLN A 28 48.77 40.01 -3.82
C GLN A 28 48.64 41.16 -4.83
N HIS A 29 47.44 41.37 -5.38
CA HIS A 29 47.18 42.41 -6.38
C HIS A 29 46.52 43.67 -5.78
N LYS A 30 46.43 43.76 -4.44
CA LYS A 30 45.61 44.75 -3.73
C LYS A 30 45.91 46.18 -4.15
N GLN A 31 47.19 46.54 -4.30
CA GLN A 31 47.59 47.90 -4.63
C GLN A 31 47.01 48.31 -5.99
N THR A 32 47.14 47.46 -7.02
CA THR A 32 46.68 47.77 -8.38
C THR A 32 45.15 47.88 -8.46
N PHE A 33 44.42 46.98 -7.78
CA PHE A 33 42.95 47.00 -7.76
C PHE A 33 42.40 48.09 -6.85
N TYR A 34 43.13 48.47 -5.80
CA TYR A 34 42.78 49.60 -4.97
C TYR A 34 42.95 50.92 -5.73
N THR A 35 44.08 51.14 -6.42
CA THR A 35 44.26 52.30 -7.31
C THR A 35 43.18 52.35 -8.39
N LEU A 36 42.85 51.21 -8.99
CA LEU A 36 41.77 51.12 -9.97
C LEU A 36 40.41 51.48 -9.36
N GLY A 37 40.05 50.94 -8.20
CA GLY A 37 38.79 51.25 -7.51
C GLY A 37 38.71 52.70 -7.02
N TRP A 38 39.82 53.26 -6.56
CA TRP A 38 39.93 54.64 -6.08
C TRP A 38 39.70 55.68 -7.18
N SER A 39 39.91 55.27 -8.44
CA SER A 39 39.51 56.11 -9.57
C SER A 39 37.99 56.25 -9.71
N TYR A 40 37.18 55.39 -9.08
CA TYR A 40 35.71 55.43 -9.14
C TYR A 40 35.06 55.84 -7.81
N LEU A 41 35.64 55.42 -6.69
CA LEU A 41 35.05 55.50 -5.36
C LEU A 41 35.81 56.52 -4.51
N LYS A 42 35.13 57.08 -3.51
CA LYS A 42 35.66 58.21 -2.69
C LYS A 42 35.75 57.91 -1.20
N ASN A 43 35.38 56.70 -0.78
CA ASN A 43 35.42 56.30 0.62
C ASN A 43 35.88 54.85 0.79
N GLN A 44 36.48 54.57 1.95
CA GLN A 44 37.02 53.25 2.28
C GLN A 44 35.95 52.16 2.36
N GLN A 45 34.75 52.46 2.89
CA GLN A 45 33.68 51.47 3.03
C GLN A 45 33.19 50.93 1.68
N GLN A 46 33.12 51.78 0.66
CA GLN A 46 32.81 51.41 -0.72
C GLN A 46 33.94 50.58 -1.33
N MET A 47 35.20 50.89 -1.01
CA MET A 47 36.34 50.07 -1.41
C MET A 47 36.28 48.66 -0.81
N GLU A 48 35.95 48.55 0.48
CA GLU A 48 35.77 47.25 1.14
C GLU A 48 34.60 46.47 0.54
N GLU A 49 33.49 47.16 0.23
CA GLU A 49 32.34 46.57 -0.47
C GLU A 49 32.71 46.08 -1.87
N LEU A 50 33.47 46.88 -2.63
CA LEU A 50 33.94 46.54 -3.98
C LEU A 50 34.76 45.26 -3.97
N PHE A 51 35.73 45.15 -3.06
CA PHE A 51 36.55 43.95 -2.92
C PHE A 51 35.72 42.75 -2.46
N TYR A 52 34.85 42.92 -1.47
CA TYR A 52 33.96 41.87 -1.00
C TYR A 52 33.04 41.32 -2.11
N GLN A 53 32.38 42.19 -2.87
CA GLN A 53 31.49 41.76 -3.96
C GLN A 53 32.28 41.11 -5.10
N SER A 54 33.45 41.66 -5.44
CA SER A 54 34.31 41.12 -6.50
C SER A 54 34.80 39.72 -6.15
N ILE A 55 35.32 39.50 -4.94
CA ILE A 55 35.75 38.18 -4.46
C ILE A 55 34.60 37.16 -4.53
N LYS A 56 33.40 37.55 -4.09
CA LYS A 56 32.21 36.68 -4.13
C LYS A 56 31.79 36.34 -5.56
N LYS A 57 31.79 37.32 -6.46
CA LYS A 57 31.37 37.13 -7.85
C LYS A 57 32.38 36.28 -8.60
N VAL A 58 33.68 36.51 -8.37
CA VAL A 58 34.76 35.64 -8.87
C VAL A 58 34.55 34.22 -8.34
N HIS A 59 34.40 34.00 -7.02
CA HIS A 59 34.20 32.66 -6.47
C HIS A 59 32.99 31.92 -7.07
N LYS A 60 31.90 32.65 -7.36
CA LYS A 60 30.70 32.09 -7.98
C LYS A 60 30.87 31.74 -9.46
N GLU A 61 31.56 32.58 -10.23
CA GLU A 61 31.62 32.49 -11.70
C GLU A 61 32.90 31.80 -12.21
N LEU A 62 33.92 31.67 -11.38
CA LEU A 62 35.19 30.98 -11.65
C LEU A 62 35.02 29.53 -12.20
N PRO A 63 34.02 28.72 -11.78
CA PRO A 63 33.80 27.40 -12.36
C PRO A 63 33.55 27.39 -13.88
N GLY A 64 33.15 28.53 -14.48
CA GLY A 64 32.91 28.68 -15.92
C GLY A 64 34.05 29.35 -16.70
N PHE A 65 35.19 29.63 -16.07
CA PHE A 65 36.31 30.35 -16.66
C PHE A 65 36.99 29.58 -17.82
N LYS A 66 37.18 30.23 -18.97
CA LYS A 66 37.82 29.67 -20.17
C LYS A 66 39.30 30.07 -20.24
N ARG A 67 40.19 29.12 -20.55
CA ARG A 67 41.67 29.26 -20.54
C ARG A 67 42.28 30.29 -21.52
N GLU A 68 41.47 30.99 -22.30
CA GLU A 68 41.93 31.92 -23.36
C GLU A 68 42.19 33.35 -22.86
N THR A 69 41.76 33.69 -21.64
CA THR A 69 42.00 34.99 -20.99
C THR A 69 42.91 34.83 -19.77
N SER A 70 43.68 35.86 -19.42
CA SER A 70 44.45 35.84 -18.17
C SER A 70 43.50 35.98 -16.97
N VAL A 71 43.90 35.44 -15.82
CA VAL A 71 43.13 35.59 -14.56
C VAL A 71 42.91 37.06 -14.24
N GLU A 72 43.93 37.89 -14.44
CA GLU A 72 43.87 39.32 -14.15
C GLU A 72 42.88 40.05 -15.07
N THR A 73 42.87 39.74 -16.36
CA THR A 73 41.89 40.26 -17.33
C THR A 73 40.46 39.87 -16.92
N TYR A 74 40.26 38.63 -16.49
CA TYR A 74 38.95 38.13 -16.06
C TYR A 74 38.46 38.77 -14.77
N VAL A 75 39.30 38.83 -13.74
CA VAL A 75 38.94 39.51 -12.49
C VAL A 75 38.65 40.99 -12.76
N THR A 76 39.44 41.65 -13.61
CA THR A 76 39.18 43.05 -13.99
C THR A 76 37.85 43.22 -14.73
N SER A 77 37.48 42.27 -15.59
CA SER A 77 36.17 42.27 -16.27
C SER A 77 34.98 42.13 -15.32
N ILE A 78 35.18 41.55 -14.13
CA ILE A 78 34.18 41.48 -13.05
C ILE A 78 34.23 42.76 -12.20
N PHE A 79 35.43 43.26 -11.92
CA PHE A 79 35.68 44.38 -11.01
C PHE A 79 35.14 45.71 -11.56
N ILE A 80 35.38 46.02 -12.84
CA ILE A 80 34.96 47.29 -13.48
C ILE A 80 33.44 47.51 -13.41
N PRO A 81 32.57 46.53 -13.78
CA PRO A 81 31.13 46.69 -13.61
C PRO A 81 30.70 46.97 -12.16
N ILE A 82 31.36 46.35 -11.16
CA ILE A 82 31.04 46.58 -9.74
C ILE A 82 31.47 48.00 -9.32
N CYS A 83 32.60 48.50 -9.82
CA CYS A 83 33.00 49.89 -9.62
C CYS A 83 31.90 50.87 -10.10
N ARG A 84 31.37 50.66 -11.31
CA ARG A 84 30.28 51.48 -11.89
C ARG A 84 29.00 51.40 -11.08
N GLU A 85 28.65 50.20 -10.60
CA GLU A 85 27.46 50.00 -9.78
C GLU A 85 27.56 50.77 -8.46
N LEU A 86 28.71 50.68 -7.79
CA LEU A 86 28.95 51.35 -6.52
C LEU A 86 29.12 52.86 -6.66
N SER A 87 29.71 53.35 -7.77
CA SER A 87 29.84 54.79 -8.03
C SER A 87 28.48 55.47 -8.26
N ASN A 88 27.53 54.77 -8.89
CA ASN A 88 26.20 55.28 -9.20
C ASN A 88 25.20 55.17 -8.02
N ASN A 89 25.52 54.39 -6.98
CA ASN A 89 24.62 54.16 -5.86
C ASN A 89 24.66 55.30 -4.82
N ARG A 90 23.68 56.21 -4.89
CA ARG A 90 23.55 57.38 -3.98
C ARG A 90 23.35 57.02 -2.50
N SER A 91 22.92 55.80 -2.16
CA SER A 91 22.58 55.42 -0.78
C SER A 91 23.81 55.25 0.14
N ILE A 92 25.00 54.99 -0.43
CA ILE A 92 26.25 54.77 0.33
C ILE A 92 27.12 56.03 0.38
N GLN A 93 26.84 57.04 -0.47
CA GLN A 93 27.56 58.32 -0.47
C GLN A 93 27.29 59.20 0.77
N VAL A 94 26.23 58.93 1.53
CA VAL A 94 25.74 59.81 2.61
C VAL A 94 26.49 59.60 3.94
N SER A 95 27.28 58.54 4.09
CA SER A 95 27.83 58.12 5.40
C SER A 95 29.34 58.31 5.60
N GLY A 96 30.10 58.76 4.60
CA GLY A 96 31.57 58.86 4.69
C GLY A 96 32.08 60.24 4.33
N GLU A 97 33.02 60.77 5.13
CA GLU A 97 33.80 61.95 4.75
C GLU A 97 34.62 61.61 3.49
N SER A 98 34.48 62.42 2.44
CA SER A 98 35.25 62.24 1.20
C SER A 98 36.70 62.62 1.46
N GLU A 99 37.63 61.70 1.23
CA GLU A 99 39.06 62.01 1.34
C GLU A 99 39.50 63.00 0.24
N PRO A 100 40.41 63.95 0.54
CA PRO A 100 41.01 64.81 -0.48
C PRO A 100 41.73 63.95 -1.51
N ARG A 101 41.41 64.11 -2.80
CA ARG A 101 42.04 63.32 -3.87
C ARG A 101 43.03 64.17 -4.66
N HIS A 102 44.09 63.52 -5.12
CA HIS A 102 45.06 64.10 -6.03
C HIS A 102 44.35 64.64 -7.29
N VAL A 103 44.77 65.81 -7.79
CA VAL A 103 44.18 66.55 -8.93
C VAL A 103 43.92 65.64 -10.14
N LEU A 104 44.79 64.66 -10.36
CA LEU A 104 44.66 63.69 -11.46
C LEU A 104 43.42 62.78 -11.36
N PHE A 105 42.99 62.38 -10.16
CA PHE A 105 41.73 61.63 -9.99
C PHE A 105 40.50 62.53 -10.19
N GLU A 106 40.61 63.82 -9.84
CA GLU A 106 39.56 64.80 -10.11
C GLU A 106 39.41 65.04 -11.62
N ALA A 107 40.51 65.14 -12.36
CA ALA A 107 40.52 65.19 -13.81
C ALA A 107 39.92 63.93 -14.44
N LEU A 108 40.28 62.73 -13.94
CA LEU A 108 39.70 61.46 -14.40
C LEU A 108 38.19 61.35 -14.15
N ASP A 109 37.64 62.03 -13.14
CA ASP A 109 36.21 62.07 -12.89
C ASP A 109 35.43 62.90 -13.93
N GLN A 110 36.08 63.83 -14.62
CA GLN A 110 35.44 64.65 -15.68
C GLN A 110 35.39 63.93 -17.03
N LEU A 111 36.14 62.83 -17.20
CA LEU A 111 36.12 62.05 -18.43
C LEU A 111 34.81 61.27 -18.59
N LYS A 112 34.43 61.02 -19.85
CA LYS A 112 33.35 60.06 -20.13
C LYS A 112 33.78 58.67 -19.68
N GLU A 113 32.83 57.87 -19.19
CA GLU A 113 33.10 56.56 -18.59
C GLU A 113 33.96 55.64 -19.48
N CYS A 114 33.62 55.49 -20.77
CA CYS A 114 34.40 54.66 -21.69
C CYS A 114 35.80 55.24 -22.01
N GLU A 115 35.97 56.57 -21.98
CA GLU A 115 37.27 57.24 -22.16
C GLU A 115 38.14 57.00 -20.93
N LYS A 116 37.60 57.24 -19.73
CA LYS A 116 38.25 56.98 -18.43
C LYS A 116 38.72 55.54 -18.30
N GLU A 117 37.85 54.59 -18.64
CA GLU A 117 38.17 53.16 -18.58
C GLU A 117 39.24 52.74 -19.57
N ALA A 118 39.18 53.25 -20.80
CA ALA A 118 40.20 52.99 -21.78
C ALA A 118 41.57 53.45 -21.27
N MET A 119 41.63 54.64 -20.65
CA MET A 119 42.85 55.20 -20.06
C MET A 119 43.35 54.38 -18.87
N LEU A 120 42.48 54.02 -17.92
CA LEU A 120 42.85 53.26 -16.73
C LEU A 120 43.32 51.84 -17.06
N LEU A 121 42.59 51.12 -17.92
CA LEU A 121 42.93 49.75 -18.25
C LEU A 121 44.25 49.66 -19.06
N THR A 122 44.52 50.65 -19.92
CA THR A 122 45.72 50.66 -20.76
C THR A 122 46.95 51.17 -20.00
N TYR A 123 46.85 52.33 -19.32
CA TYR A 123 48.02 52.97 -18.72
C TYR A 123 48.22 52.63 -17.25
N VAL A 124 47.16 52.30 -16.50
CA VAL A 124 47.26 51.99 -15.05
C VAL A 124 47.32 50.48 -14.81
N LYS A 125 46.49 49.70 -15.51
CA LYS A 125 46.55 48.22 -15.44
C LYS A 125 47.54 47.62 -16.43
N GLY A 126 47.97 48.35 -17.45
CA GLY A 126 48.97 47.88 -18.42
C GLY A 126 48.46 46.85 -19.42
N PHE A 127 47.14 46.72 -19.60
CA PHE A 127 46.56 45.79 -20.56
C PHE A 127 46.80 46.22 -22.01
N SER A 128 46.95 45.23 -22.90
CA SER A 128 47.04 45.52 -24.33
C SER A 128 45.74 46.13 -24.85
N LYS A 129 45.80 46.86 -25.98
CA LYS A 129 44.60 47.43 -26.60
C LYS A 129 43.56 46.36 -26.94
N GLU A 130 44.01 45.15 -27.30
CA GLU A 130 43.16 44.00 -27.58
C GLU A 130 42.48 43.46 -26.31
N GLU A 131 43.20 43.38 -25.20
CA GLU A 131 42.67 42.95 -23.90
C GLU A 131 41.65 43.96 -23.37
N THR A 132 41.99 45.25 -23.40
CA THR A 132 41.09 46.33 -22.99
C THR A 132 39.85 46.38 -23.88
N ALA A 133 40.00 46.24 -25.20
CA ALA A 133 38.87 46.17 -26.12
C ALA A 133 37.93 45.00 -25.80
N LYS A 134 38.46 43.84 -25.39
CA LYS A 134 37.65 42.69 -24.93
C LYS A 134 36.91 42.98 -23.63
N ILE A 135 37.57 43.60 -22.64
CA ILE A 135 36.95 43.98 -21.36
C ILE A 135 35.79 44.96 -21.61
N LEU A 136 36.03 45.98 -22.43
CA LEU A 136 35.06 47.04 -22.73
C LEU A 136 34.03 46.67 -23.81
N GLN A 137 34.19 45.50 -24.45
CA GLN A 137 33.34 45.01 -25.53
C GLN A 137 33.26 45.98 -26.73
N VAL A 138 34.40 46.56 -27.13
CA VAL A 138 34.53 47.47 -28.28
C VAL A 138 35.53 46.93 -29.30
N SER A 139 35.56 47.50 -30.51
CA SER A 139 36.60 47.16 -31.51
C SER A 139 37.94 47.82 -31.14
N VAL A 140 39.06 47.22 -31.58
CA VAL A 140 40.40 47.82 -31.37
C VAL A 140 40.51 49.21 -32.01
N GLY A 141 39.84 49.43 -33.15
CA GLY A 141 39.75 50.76 -33.75
C GLY A 141 39.03 51.76 -32.84
N LYS A 142 37.89 51.36 -32.25
CA LYS A 142 37.16 52.19 -31.29
C LYS A 142 37.97 52.45 -30.02
N MET A 143 38.77 51.47 -29.59
CA MET A 143 39.67 51.60 -28.45
C MET A 143 40.72 52.70 -28.68
N LYS A 144 41.30 52.79 -29.88
CA LYS A 144 42.24 53.88 -30.24
C LYS A 144 41.56 55.26 -30.23
N GLU A 145 40.32 55.35 -30.71
CA GLU A 145 39.54 56.59 -30.62
C GLU A 145 39.27 57.00 -29.16
N LEU A 146 38.90 56.04 -28.30
CA LEU A 146 38.66 56.31 -26.88
C LEU A 146 39.92 56.77 -26.15
N LEU A 147 41.08 56.18 -26.44
CA LEU A 147 42.37 56.64 -25.89
C LEU A 147 42.71 58.04 -26.39
N PHE A 148 42.51 58.32 -27.68
CA PHE A 148 42.78 59.64 -28.24
C PHE A 148 41.91 60.71 -27.59
N SER A 149 40.60 60.47 -27.51
CA SER A 149 39.66 61.38 -26.84
C SER A 149 39.93 61.49 -25.34
N GLY A 150 40.27 60.39 -24.67
CA GLY A 150 40.63 60.38 -23.25
C GLY A 150 41.87 61.21 -22.94
N ILE A 151 42.92 61.10 -23.77
CA ILE A 151 44.13 61.94 -23.66
C ILE A 151 43.78 63.41 -23.87
N GLN A 152 42.97 63.73 -24.88
CA GLN A 152 42.55 65.10 -25.16
C GLN A 152 41.70 65.70 -24.03
N SER A 153 40.80 64.91 -23.45
CA SER A 153 39.99 65.29 -22.29
C SER A 153 40.88 65.55 -21.06
N LEU A 154 41.79 64.63 -20.71
CA LEU A 154 42.71 64.81 -19.59
C LEU A 154 43.64 66.00 -19.78
N ARG A 155 44.14 66.19 -21.00
CA ARG A 155 44.97 67.34 -21.35
C ARG A 155 44.27 68.65 -21.00
N LYS A 156 42.98 68.76 -21.35
CA LYS A 156 42.17 69.95 -21.07
C LYS A 156 41.99 70.16 -19.57
N GLU A 157 41.70 69.11 -18.82
CA GLU A 157 41.46 69.19 -17.38
C GLU A 157 42.75 69.42 -16.56
N LEU A 158 43.90 68.96 -17.06
CA LEU A 158 45.22 69.16 -16.45
C LEU A 158 45.91 70.45 -16.93
N GLU A 159 45.26 71.26 -17.78
CA GLU A 159 45.78 72.49 -18.38
C GLU A 159 47.08 72.35 -19.19
N TYR A 160 47.43 71.12 -19.63
CA TYR A 160 48.61 70.88 -20.46
C TYR A 160 48.38 71.41 -21.88
N GLY A 161 48.85 72.61 -22.19
CA GLY A 161 48.89 73.14 -23.57
C GLY A 161 47.53 73.10 -24.29
N ALA A 162 46.44 73.46 -23.60
CA ALA A 162 45.06 73.37 -24.07
C ALA A 162 44.75 74.18 -25.37
N THR A 163 45.71 74.93 -25.89
CA THR A 163 45.63 75.76 -27.09
C THR A 163 46.16 75.09 -28.37
N PHE A 164 46.86 73.96 -28.27
CA PHE A 164 47.41 73.25 -29.43
C PHE A 164 46.43 72.18 -29.92
N ASN A 165 46.17 72.16 -31.24
CA ASN A 165 45.19 71.24 -31.85
C ASN A 165 45.73 70.47 -33.06
N GLY A 166 47.03 70.60 -33.36
CA GLY A 166 47.72 69.86 -34.43
C GLY A 166 47.03 69.93 -35.79
N CYS A 167 47.51 69.11 -36.73
CA CYS A 167 46.85 68.86 -38.01
C CYS A 167 46.05 67.56 -37.90
N GLY A 168 44.73 67.65 -38.09
CA GLY A 168 43.80 66.54 -37.86
C GLY A 168 44.05 65.26 -38.67
N GLU A 169 44.80 65.34 -39.77
CA GLU A 169 45.20 64.17 -40.57
C GLU A 169 46.16 63.23 -39.81
N TYR A 170 46.98 63.76 -38.88
CA TYR A 170 47.96 62.99 -38.12
C TYR A 170 47.47 62.51 -36.75
N HIS A 171 46.33 63.01 -36.26
CA HIS A 171 45.77 62.63 -34.95
C HIS A 171 45.61 61.11 -34.79
N LYS A 172 45.22 60.43 -35.87
CA LYS A 172 44.99 58.97 -35.87
C LYS A 172 46.25 58.15 -35.64
N VAL A 173 47.43 58.74 -35.83
CA VAL A 173 48.72 58.03 -35.76
C VAL A 173 49.57 58.42 -34.55
N TYR A 174 49.15 59.39 -33.73
CA TYR A 174 49.91 59.88 -32.57
C TYR A 174 50.20 58.79 -31.55
N ILE A 175 49.17 58.04 -31.13
CA ILE A 175 49.32 56.99 -30.13
C ILE A 175 50.24 55.89 -30.66
N ASP A 176 50.03 55.43 -31.90
CA ASP A 176 50.85 54.38 -32.51
C ASP A 176 52.31 54.85 -32.73
N TYR A 177 52.54 56.15 -32.95
CA TYR A 177 53.88 56.73 -33.03
C TYR A 177 54.58 56.72 -31.67
N LEU A 178 53.91 57.19 -30.60
CA LEU A 178 54.45 57.24 -29.24
C LEU A 178 54.73 55.85 -28.67
N GLU A 179 53.90 54.87 -29.01
CA GLU A 179 54.10 53.46 -28.64
C GLU A 179 55.08 52.70 -29.54
N ARG A 180 55.60 53.35 -30.59
CA ARG A 180 56.55 52.77 -31.56
C ARG A 180 55.99 51.60 -32.36
N THR A 181 54.69 51.59 -32.61
CA THR A 181 53.97 50.56 -33.39
C THR A 181 53.55 51.03 -34.79
N LEU A 182 53.81 52.30 -35.13
CA LEU A 182 53.44 52.89 -36.42
C LEU A 182 54.28 52.33 -37.57
N ASP A 183 53.64 52.09 -38.72
CA ASP A 183 54.31 51.63 -39.93
C ASP A 183 55.42 52.61 -40.37
N ARG A 184 56.52 52.06 -40.90
CA ARG A 184 57.71 52.84 -41.26
C ARG A 184 57.42 53.94 -42.27
N SER A 185 56.54 53.70 -43.25
CA SER A 185 56.23 54.69 -44.29
C SER A 185 55.48 55.89 -43.71
N ILE A 186 54.47 55.65 -42.88
CA ILE A 186 53.65 56.66 -42.21
C ILE A 186 54.47 57.40 -41.14
N LYS A 187 55.35 56.70 -40.43
CA LYS A 187 56.27 57.29 -39.46
C LYS A 187 57.17 58.35 -40.09
N ILE A 188 57.78 58.06 -41.24
CA ILE A 188 58.65 59.01 -41.94
C ILE A 188 57.86 60.26 -42.37
N ASP A 189 56.62 60.07 -42.82
CA ASP A 189 55.74 61.17 -43.22
C ASP A 189 55.41 62.10 -42.04
N LEU A 190 55.02 61.51 -40.91
CA LEU A 190 54.76 62.23 -39.66
C LEU A 190 56.01 62.97 -39.14
N GLU A 191 57.18 62.34 -39.12
CA GLU A 191 58.43 62.96 -38.66
C GLU A 191 58.83 64.16 -39.53
N LYS A 192 58.66 64.06 -40.86
CA LYS A 192 58.87 65.19 -41.78
C LYS A 192 57.91 66.34 -41.48
N HIS A 193 56.64 66.03 -41.19
CA HIS A 193 55.64 67.03 -40.87
C HIS A 193 55.93 67.73 -39.54
N ILE A 194 56.19 66.98 -38.47
CA ILE A 194 56.48 67.52 -37.13
C ILE A 194 57.73 68.42 -37.16
N TYR A 195 58.74 68.08 -37.96
CA TYR A 195 59.93 68.93 -38.11
C TYR A 195 59.61 70.34 -38.66
N HIS A 196 58.52 70.49 -39.42
CA HIS A 196 58.13 71.75 -40.05
C HIS A 196 56.85 72.38 -39.45
N CYS A 197 56.18 71.71 -38.51
CA CYS A 197 54.91 72.15 -37.94
C CYS A 197 54.99 72.21 -36.42
N GLN A 198 55.22 73.41 -35.88
CA GLN A 198 55.30 73.65 -34.44
C GLN A 198 54.02 73.21 -33.72
N GLU A 199 52.85 73.46 -34.31
CA GLU A 199 51.58 73.07 -33.69
C GLU A 199 51.47 71.55 -33.50
N CYS A 200 51.86 70.74 -34.51
CA CYS A 200 51.89 69.28 -34.37
C CYS A 200 52.98 68.77 -33.42
N GLN A 201 54.10 69.50 -33.31
CA GLN A 201 55.16 69.16 -32.37
C GLN A 201 54.70 69.34 -30.92
N GLU A 202 54.11 70.50 -30.60
CA GLU A 202 53.58 70.78 -29.26
C GLU A 202 52.36 69.89 -28.95
N ASP A 203 51.46 69.69 -29.92
CA ASP A 203 50.29 68.82 -29.76
C ASP A 203 50.73 67.38 -29.42
N LEU A 204 51.68 66.82 -30.17
CA LEU A 204 52.22 65.49 -29.88
C LEU A 204 52.97 65.43 -28.53
N ALA A 205 53.70 66.47 -28.15
CA ALA A 205 54.40 66.54 -26.87
C ALA A 205 53.40 66.50 -25.70
N THR A 206 52.30 67.25 -25.77
CA THR A 206 51.25 67.20 -24.73
C THR A 206 50.59 65.83 -24.63
N PHE A 207 50.39 65.13 -25.77
CA PHE A 207 49.90 63.75 -25.76
C PHE A 207 50.87 62.81 -25.04
N GLN A 208 52.18 62.97 -25.27
CA GLN A 208 53.22 62.21 -24.59
C GLN A 208 53.23 62.50 -23.08
N GLU A 209 53.08 63.76 -22.66
CA GLU A 209 53.03 64.14 -21.24
C GLU A 209 51.84 63.51 -20.50
N VAL A 210 50.65 63.52 -21.10
CA VAL A 210 49.47 62.86 -20.52
C VAL A 210 49.67 61.35 -20.44
N MET A 211 50.21 60.71 -21.48
CA MET A 211 50.51 59.26 -21.46
C MET A 211 51.52 58.90 -20.37
N LEU A 212 52.58 59.70 -20.18
CA LEU A 212 53.57 59.50 -19.13
C LEU A 212 52.96 59.72 -17.74
N THR A 213 52.16 60.77 -17.57
CA THR A 213 51.46 61.08 -16.31
C THR A 213 50.53 59.93 -15.91
N MET A 214 49.81 59.34 -16.86
CA MET A 214 48.93 58.20 -16.63
C MET A 214 49.68 56.89 -16.38
N SER A 215 50.78 56.64 -17.09
CA SER A 215 51.60 55.44 -16.89
C SER A 215 52.30 55.45 -15.55
N ASN A 216 52.71 56.63 -15.10
CA ASN A 216 53.33 56.83 -13.79
C ASN A 216 52.29 57.07 -12.69
N LEU A 217 50.97 56.92 -12.94
CA LEU A 217 49.93 57.20 -11.95
C LEU A 217 50.19 56.48 -10.61
N THR A 218 50.58 55.21 -10.69
CA THR A 218 50.85 54.37 -9.53
C THR A 218 52.12 54.78 -8.77
N GLU A 219 53.10 55.39 -9.46
CA GLU A 219 54.37 55.86 -8.86
C GLU A 219 54.29 57.32 -8.38
N THR A 220 53.55 58.16 -9.11
CA THR A 220 53.38 59.60 -8.88
C THR A 220 52.48 59.87 -7.69
N ILE A 221 51.51 58.99 -7.45
CA ILE A 221 50.60 59.10 -6.30
C ILE A 221 51.16 58.25 -5.16
N GLN A 222 52.17 58.80 -4.46
CA GLN A 222 52.69 58.24 -3.21
C GLN A 222 51.63 58.19 -2.09
N ASP A 223 50.46 58.82 -2.29
CA ASP A 223 49.39 59.00 -1.29
C ASP A 223 48.23 57.98 -1.37
N VAL A 224 48.15 57.09 -2.38
CA VAL A 224 47.13 56.02 -2.39
C VAL A 224 47.64 54.87 -1.54
N HIS A 225 47.57 55.07 -0.22
CA HIS A 225 47.91 54.06 0.76
C HIS A 225 46.68 53.18 1.04
N VAL A 226 46.79 51.87 0.80
CA VAL A 226 45.76 50.91 1.21
C VAL A 226 45.73 50.86 2.74
N PRO A 227 44.61 51.20 3.41
CA PRO A 227 44.55 51.25 4.87
C PRO A 227 45.01 49.93 5.53
N SER A 228 45.74 50.02 6.64
CA SER A 228 46.16 48.85 7.40
C SER A 228 44.93 48.08 7.89
N GLY A 229 44.83 46.79 7.55
CA GLY A 229 43.68 45.95 7.92
C GLY A 229 42.51 45.98 6.93
N PHE A 230 42.61 46.68 5.80
CA PHE A 230 41.56 46.72 4.76
C PHE A 230 41.09 45.32 4.33
N MET A 231 42.03 44.44 3.97
CA MET A 231 41.71 43.07 3.58
C MET A 231 41.28 42.19 4.75
N GLU A 232 41.66 42.52 5.99
CA GLU A 232 41.21 41.82 7.19
C GLU A 232 39.69 42.00 7.37
N ASN A 233 39.19 43.24 7.23
CA ASN A 233 37.77 43.57 7.29
C ASN A 233 36.95 42.81 6.23
N VAL A 234 37.49 42.70 5.00
CA VAL A 234 36.86 41.96 3.91
C VAL A 234 36.82 40.46 4.21
N LYS A 235 37.91 39.89 4.75
CA LYS A 235 38.00 38.48 5.18
C LYS A 235 36.99 38.17 6.28
N ASP A 236 36.88 39.02 7.30
CA ASP A 236 35.96 38.83 8.42
C ASP A 236 34.50 38.78 7.95
N ARG A 237 34.10 39.69 7.05
CA ARG A 237 32.77 39.68 6.44
C ARG A 237 32.48 38.40 5.66
N LEU A 238 33.46 37.88 4.90
CA LEU A 238 33.32 36.63 4.16
C LEU A 238 33.13 35.43 5.12
N ALA A 239 33.92 35.37 6.19
CA ALA A 239 33.85 34.30 7.19
C ALA A 239 32.53 34.30 7.99
N GLU A 240 32.00 35.47 8.34
CA GLU A 240 30.73 35.60 9.06
C GLU A 240 29.55 35.05 8.23
N GLU A 241 29.49 35.37 6.93
CA GLU A 241 28.45 34.87 6.03
C GLU A 241 28.51 33.34 5.90
N GLU A 242 29.72 32.76 5.84
CA GLU A 242 29.92 31.33 5.73
C GLU A 242 29.48 30.57 6.98
N ARG A 243 29.79 31.10 8.18
CA ARG A 243 29.30 30.57 9.46
C ARG A 243 27.77 30.57 9.51
N HIS A 244 27.12 31.65 9.06
CA HIS A 244 25.65 31.72 8.99
C HIS A 244 25.05 30.67 8.05
N LYS A 245 25.66 30.43 6.87
CA LYS A 245 25.23 29.39 5.93
C LYS A 245 25.36 27.99 6.53
N GLN A 246 26.47 27.69 7.21
CA GLN A 246 26.69 26.40 7.86
C GLN A 246 25.68 26.13 8.98
N GLN A 247 25.35 27.12 9.81
CA GLN A 247 24.35 26.98 10.87
C GLN A 247 22.94 26.72 10.31
N LYS A 248 22.52 27.42 9.25
CA LYS A 248 21.23 27.17 8.58
C LYS A 248 21.15 25.75 8.00
N ASN A 249 22.24 25.27 7.38
CA ASN A 249 22.32 23.91 6.85
C ASN A 249 22.30 22.84 7.95
N LYS A 250 23.00 23.04 9.07
CA LYS A 250 22.94 22.14 10.24
C LYS A 250 21.51 22.03 10.79
N LYS A 251 20.80 23.15 10.96
CA LYS A 251 19.38 23.16 11.39
C LYS A 251 18.47 22.43 10.40
N ARG A 252 18.66 22.61 9.09
CA ARG A 252 17.86 21.94 8.05
C ARG A 252 18.12 20.43 7.99
N LYS A 253 19.37 19.99 8.12
CA LYS A 253 19.73 18.57 8.21
C LYS A 253 19.13 17.90 9.45
N ARG A 254 19.18 18.56 10.62
CA ARG A 254 18.55 18.04 11.85
C ARG A 254 17.04 17.86 11.71
N LYS A 255 16.32 18.82 11.11
CA LYS A 255 14.88 18.68 10.82
C LYS A 255 14.60 17.50 9.89
N ARG A 256 15.36 17.34 8.80
CA ARG A 256 15.20 16.19 7.88
C ARG A 256 15.39 14.85 8.57
N LEU A 257 16.39 14.72 9.45
CA LEU A 257 16.62 13.49 10.21
C LEU A 257 15.46 13.17 11.17
N ILE A 258 14.88 14.18 11.83
CA ILE A 258 13.71 14.00 12.70
C ILE A 258 12.50 13.51 11.88
N TYR A 259 12.20 14.15 10.74
CA TYR A 259 11.10 13.72 9.88
C TYR A 259 11.31 12.31 9.32
N ALA A 260 12.54 11.96 8.91
CA ALA A 260 12.87 10.62 8.46
C ALA A 260 12.70 9.58 9.58
N GLY A 261 13.09 9.92 10.81
CA GLY A 261 12.89 9.05 11.98
C GLY A 261 11.41 8.82 12.31
N ILE A 262 10.58 9.87 12.27
CA ILE A 262 9.13 9.75 12.48
C ILE A 262 8.49 8.90 11.38
N PHE A 263 8.87 9.12 10.12
CA PHE A 263 8.36 8.33 9.00
C PHE A 263 8.76 6.86 9.11
N ALA A 264 10.02 6.57 9.46
CA ALA A 264 10.49 5.22 9.70
C ALA A 264 9.76 4.54 10.87
N LEU A 265 9.47 5.28 11.94
CA LEU A 265 8.68 4.79 13.08
C LEU A 265 7.25 4.46 12.65
N LEU A 266 6.59 5.32 11.87
CA LEU A 266 5.22 5.09 11.37
C LEU A 266 5.16 3.90 10.40
N MET A 267 6.14 3.79 9.51
CA MET A 267 6.28 2.63 8.61
C MET A 267 6.52 1.34 9.40
N GLY A 268 7.38 1.39 10.43
CA GLY A 268 7.61 0.26 11.32
C GLY A 268 6.36 -0.15 12.09
N LEU A 269 5.68 0.81 12.72
CA LEU A 269 4.42 0.59 13.43
C LEU A 269 3.37 -0.03 12.51
N GLY A 270 3.13 0.53 11.32
CA GLY A 270 2.12 -0.01 10.39
C GLY A 270 2.47 -1.40 9.85
N PHE A 271 3.77 -1.75 9.76
CA PHE A 271 4.21 -3.10 9.41
C PHE A 271 3.94 -4.09 10.56
N PHE A 272 4.28 -3.74 11.80
CA PHE A 272 4.06 -4.60 12.97
C PHE A 272 2.59 -4.73 13.35
N THR A 273 1.79 -3.67 13.21
CA THR A 273 0.36 -3.67 13.55
C THR A 273 -0.55 -4.17 12.42
N ARG A 274 0.02 -4.59 11.27
CA ARG A 274 -0.73 -5.04 10.08
C ARG A 274 -1.73 -4.03 9.52
N VAL A 275 -1.62 -2.75 9.90
CA VAL A 275 -2.53 -1.69 9.42
C VAL A 275 -2.44 -1.52 7.90
N PHE A 276 -1.26 -1.70 7.31
CA PHE A 276 -1.09 -1.60 5.86
C PHE A 276 -1.77 -2.73 5.09
N THR A 277 -1.70 -3.97 5.58
CA THR A 277 -2.42 -5.10 4.97
C THR A 277 -3.92 -4.91 5.09
N THR A 278 -4.41 -4.44 6.25
CA THR A 278 -5.83 -4.14 6.44
C THR A 278 -6.32 -3.07 5.46
N LEU A 279 -5.58 -1.97 5.33
CA LEU A 279 -5.93 -0.87 4.42
C LEU A 279 -5.88 -1.31 2.95
N TYR A 280 -4.84 -2.06 2.56
CA TYR A 280 -4.68 -2.56 1.19
C TYR A 280 -5.89 -3.40 0.77
N TYR A 281 -6.22 -4.45 1.53
CA TYR A 281 -7.35 -5.32 1.19
C TYR A 281 -8.72 -4.68 1.36
N SER A 282 -8.85 -3.66 2.22
CA SER A 282 -10.08 -2.85 2.28
C SER A 282 -10.38 -2.10 0.98
N TRP A 283 -9.34 -1.79 0.19
CA TRP A 283 -9.49 -1.11 -1.09
C TRP A 283 -9.45 -2.05 -2.29
N THR A 284 -8.76 -3.18 -2.21
CA THR A 284 -8.52 -4.04 -3.38
C THR A 284 -9.41 -5.28 -3.47
N GLU A 285 -9.97 -5.76 -2.36
CA GLU A 285 -10.77 -7.00 -2.36
C GLU A 285 -12.24 -6.71 -2.12
N GLU A 286 -13.13 -7.02 -3.08
CA GLU A 286 -14.57 -6.74 -2.97
C GLU A 286 -15.32 -7.83 -2.18
N ASP A 287 -14.83 -9.07 -2.23
CA ASP A 287 -15.42 -10.20 -1.49
C ASP A 287 -15.21 -10.03 0.01
N GLN A 288 -16.31 -9.87 0.77
CA GLN A 288 -16.27 -9.64 2.21
C GLN A 288 -15.69 -10.83 2.98
N GLN A 289 -15.95 -12.07 2.53
CA GLN A 289 -15.43 -13.26 3.19
C GLN A 289 -13.92 -13.34 2.99
N LEU A 290 -13.45 -13.31 1.73
CA LEU A 290 -12.01 -13.36 1.44
C LEU A 290 -11.25 -12.20 2.10
N ARG A 291 -11.82 -10.98 2.04
CA ARG A 291 -11.23 -9.79 2.67
C ARG A 291 -11.00 -10.01 4.17
N ALA A 292 -11.93 -10.63 4.88
CA ALA A 292 -11.78 -10.89 6.31
C ALA A 292 -10.55 -11.74 6.62
N PHE A 293 -10.29 -12.80 5.84
CA PHE A 293 -9.09 -13.64 5.99
C PHE A 293 -7.82 -12.84 5.68
N LEU A 294 -7.77 -12.17 4.53
CA LEU A 294 -6.58 -11.45 4.05
C LEU A 294 -6.19 -10.28 4.97
N GLN A 295 -7.17 -9.56 5.55
CA GLN A 295 -6.90 -8.51 6.53
C GLN A 295 -6.24 -9.03 7.81
N HIS A 296 -6.51 -10.28 8.18
CA HIS A 296 -5.87 -10.96 9.31
C HIS A 296 -4.57 -11.66 8.92
N GLY A 297 -4.13 -11.56 7.65
CA GLY A 297 -2.94 -12.25 7.14
C GLY A 297 -3.14 -13.77 7.02
N LEU A 298 -4.38 -14.21 6.88
CA LEU A 298 -4.74 -15.61 6.71
C LEU A 298 -4.93 -15.88 5.21
N GLY A 299 -4.09 -16.75 4.66
CA GLY A 299 -4.07 -17.09 3.24
C GLY A 299 -3.32 -16.13 2.33
N GLU A 300 -3.40 -16.41 1.03
CA GLU A 300 -2.67 -15.72 -0.03
C GLU A 300 -3.66 -15.12 -1.03
N GLY A 301 -3.66 -13.78 -1.16
CA GLY A 301 -4.43 -13.08 -2.20
C GLY A 301 -3.73 -13.18 -3.54
N MET A 302 -4.46 -13.55 -4.59
CA MET A 302 -3.90 -13.75 -5.93
C MET A 302 -4.90 -13.30 -7.01
N ASN A 303 -4.44 -13.23 -8.25
CA ASN A 303 -5.28 -12.87 -9.39
C ASN A 303 -4.88 -13.72 -10.60
N LEU A 304 -5.03 -15.03 -10.47
CA LEU A 304 -4.81 -15.97 -11.56
C LEU A 304 -6.05 -16.00 -12.43
N GLU A 305 -5.90 -15.84 -13.75
CA GLU A 305 -7.03 -15.74 -14.67
C GLU A 305 -6.86 -16.74 -15.82
N ALA A 306 -7.96 -17.39 -16.20
CA ALA A 306 -8.05 -18.14 -17.44
C ALA A 306 -9.42 -17.89 -18.10
N GLU A 307 -9.43 -17.85 -19.43
CA GLU A 307 -10.64 -17.66 -20.22
C GLU A 307 -10.81 -18.79 -21.24
N ASN A 308 -12.02 -19.31 -21.36
CA ASN A 308 -12.37 -20.32 -22.34
C ASN A 308 -13.85 -20.18 -22.73
N LYS A 309 -14.14 -20.25 -24.03
CA LYS A 309 -15.53 -20.23 -24.57
C LYS A 309 -16.40 -19.08 -24.03
N GLY A 310 -15.82 -17.91 -23.79
CA GLY A 310 -16.54 -16.74 -23.27
C GLY A 310 -16.90 -16.83 -21.80
N VAL A 311 -16.15 -17.62 -21.01
CA VAL A 311 -16.20 -17.58 -19.55
C VAL A 311 -14.79 -17.39 -19.02
N LYS A 312 -14.66 -16.42 -18.15
CA LYS A 312 -13.44 -16.06 -17.45
C LYS A 312 -13.54 -16.52 -16.01
N ILE A 313 -12.58 -17.30 -15.56
CA ILE A 313 -12.45 -17.73 -14.17
C ILE A 313 -11.21 -17.06 -13.59
N LYS A 314 -11.37 -16.40 -12.44
CA LYS A 314 -10.28 -15.85 -11.65
C LYS A 314 -10.19 -16.58 -10.33
N ILE A 315 -9.00 -17.01 -9.95
CA ILE A 315 -8.70 -17.44 -8.58
C ILE A 315 -8.24 -16.21 -7.81
N LYS A 316 -8.99 -15.87 -6.76
CA LYS A 316 -8.87 -14.65 -5.96
C LYS A 316 -8.01 -14.85 -4.72
N GLY A 317 -7.99 -16.07 -4.18
CA GLY A 317 -7.16 -16.41 -3.05
C GLY A 317 -7.32 -17.85 -2.61
N ALA A 318 -6.39 -18.30 -1.78
CA ALA A 318 -6.45 -19.61 -1.13
C ALA A 318 -6.07 -19.49 0.34
N ILE A 319 -6.79 -20.22 1.20
CA ILE A 319 -6.49 -20.37 2.63
C ILE A 319 -6.41 -21.85 2.93
N ALA A 320 -5.27 -22.32 3.43
CA ALA A 320 -5.07 -23.71 3.82
C ALA A 320 -4.75 -23.81 5.30
N ASP A 321 -5.35 -24.78 5.98
CA ASP A 321 -5.02 -25.17 7.34
C ASP A 321 -5.06 -26.69 7.52
N ASP A 322 -5.01 -27.15 8.76
CA ASP A 322 -5.01 -28.58 9.09
C ASP A 322 -6.39 -29.24 8.93
N VAL A 323 -7.44 -28.45 8.73
CA VAL A 323 -8.82 -28.95 8.57
C VAL A 323 -9.21 -29.01 7.08
N GLN A 324 -8.94 -27.95 6.31
CA GLN A 324 -9.30 -27.86 4.89
C GLN A 324 -8.46 -26.82 4.14
N THR A 325 -8.62 -26.81 2.82
CA THR A 325 -8.11 -25.76 1.94
C THR A 325 -9.26 -25.08 1.21
N MET A 326 -9.53 -23.81 1.50
CA MET A 326 -10.52 -23.00 0.81
C MET A 326 -9.88 -22.28 -0.39
N VAL A 327 -10.50 -22.40 -1.56
CA VAL A 327 -10.12 -21.64 -2.76
C VAL A 327 -11.26 -20.70 -3.16
N PHE A 328 -10.97 -19.40 -3.19
CA PHE A 328 -11.90 -18.34 -3.57
C PHE A 328 -11.75 -18.01 -5.05
N TYR A 329 -12.88 -17.86 -5.73
CA TYR A 329 -12.93 -17.66 -7.17
C TYR A 329 -14.00 -16.65 -7.59
N GLU A 330 -13.82 -16.10 -8.78
CA GLU A 330 -14.80 -15.29 -9.51
C GLU A 330 -14.99 -15.92 -10.89
N ILE A 331 -16.25 -16.16 -11.28
CA ILE A 331 -16.61 -16.61 -12.63
C ILE A 331 -17.44 -15.54 -13.31
N GLU A 332 -16.97 -15.08 -14.46
CA GLU A 332 -17.59 -14.06 -15.30
C GLU A 332 -17.98 -14.66 -16.66
N ASP A 333 -19.27 -14.63 -17.01
CA ASP A 333 -19.72 -14.86 -18.40
C ASP A 333 -19.51 -13.56 -19.19
N THR A 334 -18.67 -13.63 -20.22
CA THR A 334 -18.29 -12.45 -21.01
C THR A 334 -19.25 -12.20 -22.17
N LYS A 335 -20.24 -13.07 -22.38
CA LYS A 335 -21.17 -13.01 -23.52
C LYS A 335 -22.62 -12.81 -23.12
N GLU A 336 -23.03 -13.37 -21.99
CA GLU A 336 -24.42 -13.43 -21.54
C GLU A 336 -24.54 -13.07 -20.05
N ASP A 337 -25.74 -12.70 -19.61
CA ASP A 337 -26.05 -12.38 -18.21
C ASP A 337 -26.30 -13.67 -17.38
N ASN A 338 -25.35 -14.59 -17.40
CA ASN A 338 -25.42 -15.85 -16.66
C ASN A 338 -24.42 -15.86 -15.50
N GLN A 339 -24.83 -16.36 -14.35
CA GLN A 339 -23.94 -16.67 -13.22
C GLN A 339 -23.61 -18.16 -13.24
N TYR A 340 -22.35 -18.51 -12.90
CA TYR A 340 -21.92 -19.91 -12.80
C TYR A 340 -21.19 -20.16 -11.50
N MET A 341 -21.32 -21.37 -10.98
CA MET A 341 -20.52 -21.91 -9.87
C MET A 341 -19.73 -23.14 -10.30
N MET A 342 -18.71 -23.49 -9.52
CA MET A 342 -17.95 -24.73 -9.71
C MET A 342 -18.15 -25.65 -8.52
N HIS A 343 -18.16 -26.95 -8.79
CA HIS A 343 -18.24 -27.99 -7.78
C HIS A 343 -16.95 -28.81 -7.80
N TYR A 344 -16.40 -29.08 -6.61
CA TYR A 344 -15.29 -30.00 -6.49
C TYR A 344 -15.76 -31.44 -6.74
N HIS A 345 -14.93 -32.24 -7.42
CA HIS A 345 -15.25 -33.56 -7.98
C HIS A 345 -16.34 -33.60 -9.06
N ASP A 346 -17.09 -32.51 -9.26
CA ASP A 346 -18.00 -32.36 -10.40
C ASP A 346 -17.62 -31.19 -11.30
N GLY A 347 -16.56 -31.39 -12.08
CA GLY A 347 -16.06 -30.40 -13.04
C GLY A 347 -14.81 -29.66 -12.59
N ALA A 348 -14.56 -29.51 -11.28
CA ALA A 348 -13.28 -29.03 -10.75
C ALA A 348 -12.55 -30.14 -9.98
N TYR A 349 -11.27 -30.37 -10.27
CA TYR A 349 -10.47 -31.39 -9.58
C TYR A 349 -9.00 -30.96 -9.45
N VAL A 350 -8.33 -31.48 -8.42
CA VAL A 350 -6.91 -31.21 -8.19
C VAL A 350 -6.09 -32.33 -8.84
N ALA A 351 -5.37 -32.02 -9.91
CA ALA A 351 -4.66 -33.03 -10.70
C ALA A 351 -3.53 -33.75 -9.93
N ASN A 352 -3.00 -33.12 -8.89
CA ASN A 352 -1.97 -33.67 -8.01
C ASN A 352 -2.48 -33.99 -6.59
N GLU A 353 -3.80 -34.21 -6.42
CA GLU A 353 -4.44 -34.42 -5.12
C GLU A 353 -3.71 -35.44 -4.24
N HIS A 354 -3.46 -36.64 -4.76
CA HIS A 354 -2.78 -37.72 -4.04
C HIS A 354 -1.35 -37.39 -3.57
N GLU A 355 -0.71 -36.36 -4.11
CA GLU A 355 0.66 -35.96 -3.75
C GLU A 355 0.70 -34.90 -2.64
N ILE A 356 -0.38 -34.13 -2.47
CA ILE A 356 -0.39 -32.91 -1.66
C ILE A 356 -1.54 -32.80 -0.66
N MET A 357 -2.60 -33.61 -0.79
CA MET A 357 -3.83 -33.51 0.00
C MET A 357 -4.11 -34.81 0.77
N SER A 358 -4.74 -34.66 1.94
CA SER A 358 -5.16 -35.79 2.77
C SER A 358 -6.40 -36.47 2.20
N SER A 359 -6.40 -37.80 2.12
CA SER A 359 -7.56 -38.60 1.69
C SER A 359 -8.54 -38.91 2.82
N GLU A 360 -8.20 -38.59 4.07
CA GLU A 360 -8.98 -38.95 5.26
C GLU A 360 -9.94 -37.85 5.72
N ALA A 361 -9.92 -36.68 5.08
CA ALA A 361 -10.75 -35.55 5.48
C ALA A 361 -12.14 -35.61 4.82
N ASN A 362 -13.18 -35.42 5.63
CA ASN A 362 -14.54 -35.22 5.13
C ASN A 362 -14.64 -33.88 4.39
N GLN A 363 -14.99 -33.95 3.12
CA GLN A 363 -15.12 -32.76 2.29
C GLN A 363 -16.35 -31.94 2.70
N ARG A 364 -16.19 -30.62 2.82
CA ARG A 364 -17.29 -29.70 3.11
C ARG A 364 -17.94 -29.21 1.82
N TYR A 365 -19.26 -29.19 1.82
CA TYR A 365 -20.04 -28.53 0.77
C TYR A 365 -20.39 -27.11 1.21
N ASP A 366 -19.93 -26.13 0.43
CA ASP A 366 -20.31 -24.74 0.58
C ASP A 366 -21.44 -24.41 -0.41
N PRO A 367 -22.69 -24.19 0.03
CA PRO A 367 -23.77 -23.80 -0.87
C PRO A 367 -23.56 -22.40 -1.44
N PRO A 368 -24.14 -22.10 -2.62
CA PRO A 368 -23.95 -20.81 -3.25
C PRO A 368 -24.61 -19.68 -2.45
N ASN A 369 -23.87 -18.59 -2.21
CA ASN A 369 -24.40 -17.42 -1.52
C ASN A 369 -24.90 -16.37 -2.53
N LEU A 370 -26.10 -16.62 -3.07
CA LEU A 370 -26.76 -15.74 -4.04
C LEU A 370 -27.21 -14.41 -3.42
N GLU A 371 -27.45 -14.40 -2.11
CA GLU A 371 -28.02 -13.26 -1.38
C GLU A 371 -27.00 -12.18 -0.99
N SER A 372 -25.70 -12.44 -1.15
CA SER A 372 -24.66 -11.45 -0.85
C SER A 372 -24.73 -10.22 -1.76
N ASP A 373 -24.43 -9.04 -1.20
CA ASP A 373 -24.45 -7.76 -1.94
C ASP A 373 -23.57 -7.80 -3.20
N VAL A 374 -22.43 -8.50 -3.12
CA VAL A 374 -21.44 -8.60 -4.20
C VAL A 374 -21.95 -9.48 -5.34
N ASN A 375 -22.66 -10.57 -5.03
CA ASN A 375 -23.25 -11.44 -6.04
C ASN A 375 -24.55 -10.85 -6.61
N LYS A 376 -25.26 -9.99 -5.88
CA LYS A 376 -26.45 -9.26 -6.38
C LYS A 376 -26.12 -8.17 -7.40
N LYS A 377 -24.91 -7.61 -7.36
CA LYS A 377 -24.48 -6.44 -8.16
C LYS A 377 -24.40 -6.71 -9.67
N GLU A 378 -23.77 -7.80 -10.07
CA GLU A 378 -23.48 -8.14 -11.47
C GLU A 378 -24.23 -9.41 -11.86
N LYS A 379 -25.03 -9.36 -12.93
CA LYS A 379 -25.84 -10.50 -13.38
C LYS A 379 -25.05 -11.59 -14.09
N ASN A 380 -23.84 -11.27 -14.55
CA ASN A 380 -22.96 -12.18 -15.29
C ASN A 380 -21.74 -12.64 -14.46
N VAL A 381 -21.63 -12.22 -13.19
CA VAL A 381 -20.48 -12.52 -12.34
C VAL A 381 -20.94 -13.18 -11.04
N TYR A 382 -20.31 -14.30 -10.69
CA TYR A 382 -20.49 -14.97 -9.41
C TYR A 382 -19.17 -15.13 -8.69
N ARG A 383 -19.16 -14.79 -7.40
CA ARG A 383 -18.03 -14.94 -6.49
C ARG A 383 -18.37 -16.02 -5.47
N GLY A 384 -17.51 -17.03 -5.40
CA GLY A 384 -17.73 -18.20 -4.57
C GLY A 384 -16.43 -18.77 -4.04
N LYS A 385 -16.56 -19.87 -3.31
CA LYS A 385 -15.44 -20.64 -2.79
C LYS A 385 -15.73 -22.14 -2.91
N ILE A 386 -14.67 -22.93 -3.01
CA ILE A 386 -14.73 -24.38 -2.87
C ILE A 386 -13.85 -24.82 -1.70
N SER A 387 -14.31 -25.83 -0.97
CA SER A 387 -13.52 -26.52 0.03
C SER A 387 -12.83 -27.74 -0.60
N LEU A 388 -11.51 -27.80 -0.42
CA LEU A 388 -10.64 -28.90 -0.80
C LEU A 388 -10.09 -29.56 0.46
N PRO A 389 -9.63 -30.81 0.40
CA PRO A 389 -9.00 -31.46 1.55
C PRO A 389 -7.77 -30.68 2.08
N PRO A 390 -7.39 -30.88 3.35
CA PRO A 390 -6.24 -30.23 3.94
C PRO A 390 -4.93 -30.71 3.30
N LEU A 391 -3.92 -29.83 3.31
CA LEU A 391 -2.61 -30.15 2.75
C LEU A 391 -1.81 -31.06 3.69
N THR A 392 -1.12 -32.03 3.11
CA THR A 392 -0.17 -32.91 3.83
C THR A 392 1.18 -32.25 4.07
N LYS A 393 1.49 -31.15 3.36
CA LYS A 393 2.76 -30.41 3.44
C LYS A 393 2.50 -28.94 3.76
N ASP A 394 3.48 -28.30 4.38
CA ASP A 394 3.39 -26.87 4.77
C ASP A 394 3.31 -25.93 3.55
N ASN A 395 3.96 -26.28 2.44
CA ASN A 395 3.92 -25.51 1.20
C ASN A 395 3.62 -26.46 0.05
N ALA A 396 2.67 -26.09 -0.80
CA ALA A 396 2.29 -26.86 -1.98
C ALA A 396 1.84 -25.95 -3.12
N THR A 397 1.75 -26.53 -4.32
CA THR A 397 1.10 -25.90 -5.47
C THR A 397 -0.06 -26.79 -5.90
N ILE A 398 -1.27 -26.27 -5.78
CA ILE A 398 -2.50 -26.95 -6.19
C ILE A 398 -2.65 -26.80 -7.70
N LYS A 399 -2.70 -27.92 -8.42
CA LYS A 399 -2.99 -27.93 -9.87
C LYS A 399 -4.48 -28.11 -10.08
N LEU A 400 -5.23 -27.01 -10.06
CA LEU A 400 -6.68 -27.02 -10.19
C LEU A 400 -7.08 -27.06 -11.67
N TRP A 401 -7.77 -28.12 -12.09
CA TRP A 401 -8.31 -28.28 -13.44
C TRP A 401 -9.82 -28.19 -13.39
N ILE A 402 -10.38 -27.31 -14.22
CA ILE A 402 -11.81 -27.05 -14.33
C ILE A 402 -12.24 -27.38 -15.76
N THR A 403 -13.19 -28.30 -15.89
CA THR A 403 -13.73 -28.78 -17.15
C THR A 403 -15.22 -28.52 -17.33
N LYS A 404 -15.94 -28.34 -16.22
CA LYS A 404 -17.39 -28.11 -16.18
C LYS A 404 -17.72 -27.13 -15.06
N ILE A 405 -18.67 -26.23 -15.33
CA ILE A 405 -19.24 -25.29 -14.38
C ILE A 405 -20.77 -25.32 -14.50
N GLN A 406 -21.48 -25.15 -13.38
CA GLN A 406 -22.93 -25.19 -13.29
C GLN A 406 -23.49 -23.78 -13.37
N LYS A 407 -24.53 -23.57 -14.17
CA LYS A 407 -25.27 -22.30 -14.22
C LYS A 407 -26.14 -22.16 -12.97
N LEU A 408 -26.11 -20.99 -12.37
CA LEU A 408 -26.95 -20.63 -11.24
C LEU A 408 -28.27 -20.06 -11.78
N ASP A 409 -29.38 -20.72 -11.47
CA ASP A 409 -30.70 -20.19 -11.75
C ASP A 409 -31.22 -19.42 -10.52
N ARG A 410 -31.56 -18.15 -10.72
CA ARG A 410 -32.13 -17.27 -9.67
C ARG A 410 -33.65 -17.38 -9.58
N GLU A 411 -34.30 -17.90 -10.61
CA GLU A 411 -35.76 -18.00 -10.70
C GLU A 411 -36.27 -19.38 -10.28
N SER A 412 -35.40 -20.41 -10.22
CA SER A 412 -35.74 -21.74 -9.71
C SER A 412 -35.66 -21.83 -8.18
N THR A 413 -36.33 -20.95 -7.45
CA THR A 413 -36.67 -21.23 -6.04
C THR A 413 -37.84 -22.20 -6.02
N ASP A 414 -37.56 -23.51 -6.06
CA ASP A 414 -38.51 -24.47 -5.47
C ASP A 414 -38.57 -24.14 -3.97
N PRO A 415 -39.76 -23.91 -3.39
CA PRO A 415 -39.90 -23.64 -1.96
C PRO A 415 -39.30 -24.69 -1.01
N ASN A 416 -38.93 -25.87 -1.51
CA ASN A 416 -38.27 -26.91 -0.73
C ASN A 416 -36.73 -26.88 -0.77
N GLY A 417 -36.10 -25.93 -1.50
CA GLY A 417 -34.65 -25.75 -1.51
C GLY A 417 -33.83 -26.87 -2.19
N TYR A 418 -34.50 -27.89 -2.74
CA TYR A 418 -33.87 -28.88 -3.62
C TYR A 418 -33.92 -28.35 -5.06
N MET A 419 -32.76 -28.24 -5.71
CA MET A 419 -32.76 -28.09 -7.17
C MET A 419 -33.41 -29.34 -7.76
N ALA A 420 -34.54 -29.19 -8.44
CA ALA A 420 -35.08 -30.26 -9.27
C ALA A 420 -34.01 -30.62 -10.32
N ASP A 421 -33.50 -31.84 -10.22
CA ASP A 421 -32.36 -32.38 -11.01
C ASP A 421 -32.59 -32.30 -12.54
N GLU A 422 -33.84 -32.04 -12.97
CA GLU A 422 -34.25 -32.11 -14.36
C GLU A 422 -33.85 -30.88 -15.22
N ASN A 423 -33.41 -29.75 -14.62
CA ASN A 423 -33.09 -28.52 -15.37
C ASN A 423 -31.74 -27.86 -15.02
N ILE A 424 -30.74 -28.62 -14.55
CA ILE A 424 -29.42 -28.04 -14.25
C ILE A 424 -28.62 -27.84 -15.55
N GLU A 425 -28.43 -26.58 -15.97
CA GLU A 425 -27.61 -26.22 -17.12
C GLU A 425 -26.11 -26.16 -16.77
N TYR A 426 -25.26 -26.71 -17.65
CA TYR A 426 -23.80 -26.70 -17.47
C TYR A 426 -23.08 -26.10 -18.67
N LYS A 427 -21.92 -25.48 -18.41
CA LYS A 427 -20.99 -25.02 -19.44
C LYS A 427 -19.67 -25.78 -19.32
N THR A 428 -19.20 -26.35 -20.41
CA THR A 428 -17.95 -27.13 -20.46
C THR A 428 -16.83 -26.32 -21.09
N GLY A 429 -15.62 -26.42 -20.52
CA GLY A 429 -14.44 -25.73 -21.01
C GLY A 429 -13.15 -26.36 -20.48
N LYS A 430 -12.07 -25.59 -20.49
CA LYS A 430 -10.79 -26.01 -19.91
C LYS A 430 -10.10 -24.81 -19.31
N TRP A 431 -10.10 -24.73 -17.99
CA TRP A 431 -9.40 -23.71 -17.20
C TRP A 431 -8.47 -24.42 -16.23
N ASN A 432 -7.19 -24.10 -16.29
CA ASN A 432 -6.16 -24.77 -15.48
C ASN A 432 -5.39 -23.71 -14.70
N PHE A 433 -5.19 -23.94 -13.41
CA PHE A 433 -4.48 -23.03 -12.52
C PHE A 433 -3.40 -23.76 -11.73
N GLU A 434 -2.32 -23.05 -11.45
CA GLU A 434 -1.30 -23.45 -10.49
C GLU A 434 -1.35 -22.47 -9.32
N ILE A 435 -1.92 -22.93 -8.20
CA ILE A 435 -2.21 -22.10 -7.04
C ILE A 435 -1.17 -22.41 -5.97
N PRO A 436 -0.15 -21.54 -5.78
CA PRO A 436 0.75 -21.67 -4.64
C PRO A 436 -0.04 -21.40 -3.35
N VAL A 437 0.22 -22.20 -2.33
CA VAL A 437 -0.44 -22.04 -1.04
C VAL A 437 0.44 -22.55 0.10
N THR A 438 0.46 -21.78 1.18
CA THR A 438 1.11 -22.10 2.45
C THR A 438 0.06 -22.52 3.48
N LYS A 439 0.19 -23.72 4.04
CA LYS A 439 -0.66 -24.21 5.13
C LYS A 439 -0.36 -23.44 6.42
N GLN A 440 -1.42 -23.00 7.09
CA GLN A 440 -1.35 -22.31 8.37
C GLN A 440 -1.75 -23.25 9.51
N PRO A 441 -1.07 -23.17 10.67
CA PRO A 441 -1.32 -24.09 11.78
C PRO A 441 -2.64 -23.79 12.48
N SER A 442 -3.30 -24.85 12.95
CA SER A 442 -4.46 -24.79 13.83
C SER A 442 -4.03 -24.79 15.30
N LEU A 443 -4.82 -24.14 16.16
CA LEU A 443 -4.58 -24.11 17.60
C LEU A 443 -5.59 -25.01 18.31
N GLU A 444 -5.10 -25.95 19.12
CA GLU A 444 -5.93 -26.89 19.86
C GLU A 444 -5.89 -26.59 21.36
N TYR A 445 -7.05 -26.65 22.00
CA TYR A 445 -7.23 -26.43 23.44
C TYR A 445 -8.00 -27.61 24.03
N ALA A 446 -7.37 -28.35 24.94
CA ALA A 446 -8.07 -29.36 25.72
C ALA A 446 -9.01 -28.68 26.72
N LEU A 447 -10.26 -29.14 26.79
CA LEU A 447 -11.31 -28.54 27.62
C LEU A 447 -11.58 -29.34 28.91
N ASP A 448 -11.65 -30.67 28.83
CA ASP A 448 -11.97 -31.63 29.92
C ASP A 448 -13.00 -31.14 30.96
N GLU A 449 -13.98 -30.36 30.51
CA GLU A 449 -15.07 -29.84 31.33
C GLU A 449 -16.27 -30.78 31.20
N LYS A 450 -16.90 -31.13 32.32
CA LYS A 450 -18.07 -32.01 32.34
C LYS A 450 -19.30 -31.27 32.83
N THR A 451 -20.41 -31.48 32.15
CA THR A 451 -21.73 -31.00 32.56
C THR A 451 -22.74 -32.13 32.49
N GLU A 452 -23.93 -31.89 33.00
CA GLU A 452 -25.08 -32.80 32.85
C GLU A 452 -26.16 -32.09 32.05
N VAL A 453 -26.65 -32.76 31.01
CA VAL A 453 -27.79 -32.32 30.22
C VAL A 453 -28.89 -33.35 30.40
N GLU A 454 -29.99 -32.96 31.03
CA GLU A 454 -31.13 -33.86 31.24
C GLU A 454 -30.77 -35.16 32.01
N GLY A 455 -29.79 -35.07 32.91
CA GLY A 455 -29.26 -36.19 33.72
C GLY A 455 -28.26 -37.09 33.00
N ILE A 456 -27.86 -36.71 31.79
CA ILE A 456 -26.87 -37.44 30.96
C ILE A 456 -25.57 -36.63 30.95
N PRO A 457 -24.42 -37.25 31.33
CA PRO A 457 -23.12 -36.57 31.29
C PRO A 457 -22.70 -36.19 29.87
N VAL A 458 -22.24 -34.95 29.72
CA VAL A 458 -21.63 -34.40 28.50
C VAL A 458 -20.24 -33.89 28.86
N ARG A 459 -19.22 -34.33 28.11
CA ARG A 459 -17.83 -33.88 28.29
C ARG A 459 -17.42 -33.04 27.09
N PHE A 460 -16.88 -31.86 27.33
CA PHE A 460 -16.24 -31.07 26.28
C PHE A 460 -14.77 -31.48 26.20
N ASP A 461 -14.35 -32.00 25.05
CA ASP A 461 -13.03 -32.63 24.90
C ASP A 461 -12.00 -31.61 24.42
N GLN A 462 -12.29 -30.94 23.31
CA GLN A 462 -11.32 -30.10 22.60
C GLN A 462 -12.01 -28.94 21.86
N LEU A 463 -11.34 -27.78 21.86
CA LEU A 463 -11.62 -26.68 20.94
C LEU A 463 -10.45 -26.54 19.97
N THR A 464 -10.73 -26.66 18.68
CA THR A 464 -9.77 -26.38 17.62
C THR A 464 -10.11 -25.06 16.94
N ILE A 465 -9.18 -24.12 16.93
CA ILE A 465 -9.29 -22.85 16.20
C ILE A 465 -8.34 -22.92 15.00
N ALA A 466 -8.91 -23.18 13.83
CA ALA A 466 -8.21 -23.18 12.55
C ALA A 466 -8.54 -21.88 11.78
N PRO A 467 -7.64 -21.41 10.91
CA PRO A 467 -7.88 -20.27 10.04
C PRO A 467 -9.20 -20.30 9.28
N THR A 468 -9.66 -21.47 8.83
CA THR A 468 -10.87 -21.65 8.01
C THR A 468 -12.11 -22.01 8.84
N THR A 469 -11.98 -22.50 10.07
CA THR A 469 -13.13 -22.94 10.89
C THR A 469 -12.76 -23.08 12.37
N THR A 470 -13.78 -22.99 13.23
CA THR A 470 -13.64 -23.33 14.65
C THR A 470 -14.41 -24.62 14.92
N ILE A 471 -13.82 -25.60 15.61
CA ILE A 471 -14.40 -26.92 15.86
C ILE A 471 -14.51 -27.14 17.36
N LEU A 472 -15.70 -27.47 17.84
CA LEU A 472 -15.92 -27.95 19.21
C LEU A 472 -16.17 -29.44 19.20
N GLN A 473 -15.30 -30.19 19.87
CA GLN A 473 -15.44 -31.62 20.09
C GLN A 473 -16.00 -31.87 21.48
N TYR A 474 -17.04 -32.69 21.56
CA TYR A 474 -17.68 -33.09 22.80
C TYR A 474 -18.10 -34.55 22.74
N SER A 475 -18.18 -35.20 23.89
CA SER A 475 -18.55 -36.60 23.99
C SER A 475 -19.80 -36.76 24.85
N LEU A 476 -20.67 -37.69 24.43
CA LEU A 476 -21.88 -38.11 25.15
C LEU A 476 -21.67 -39.52 25.72
N LEU A 477 -22.13 -39.74 26.95
CA LEU A 477 -22.03 -41.05 27.60
C LEU A 477 -23.11 -42.00 27.07
N ASN A 478 -22.70 -43.19 26.62
CA ASN A 478 -23.58 -44.21 26.02
C ASN A 478 -24.21 -45.19 27.04
N ASP A 479 -23.85 -45.12 28.33
CA ASP A 479 -24.15 -46.14 29.36
C ASP A 479 -25.59 -46.10 29.92
N GLN A 480 -26.52 -45.33 29.33
CA GLN A 480 -27.88 -45.20 29.86
C GLN A 480 -28.92 -45.91 28.98
N SER A 481 -29.27 -47.14 29.36
CA SER A 481 -30.20 -48.02 28.61
C SER A 481 -31.67 -47.60 28.61
N LYS A 482 -32.05 -46.49 29.26
CA LYS A 482 -33.46 -46.05 29.34
C LYS A 482 -33.71 -44.69 28.72
N LYS A 483 -32.67 -43.87 28.62
CA LYS A 483 -32.72 -42.50 28.13
C LYS A 483 -31.35 -42.15 27.58
N ARG A 484 -31.29 -41.73 26.33
CA ARG A 484 -30.03 -41.33 25.68
C ARG A 484 -30.22 -40.09 24.82
N ILE A 485 -29.15 -39.31 24.69
CA ILE A 485 -29.08 -38.19 23.75
C ILE A 485 -28.54 -38.75 22.44
N GLU A 486 -29.35 -38.72 21.39
CA GLU A 486 -28.93 -39.11 20.04
C GLU A 486 -28.17 -37.97 19.36
N MET A 487 -28.60 -36.73 19.61
CA MET A 487 -28.00 -35.53 19.04
C MET A 487 -28.07 -34.37 20.02
N LEU A 488 -26.96 -33.64 20.17
CA LEU A 488 -26.89 -32.38 20.90
C LEU A 488 -26.59 -31.24 19.92
N ASN A 489 -27.55 -30.34 19.75
CA ASN A 489 -27.38 -29.15 18.93
C ASN A 489 -26.84 -27.99 19.76
N ILE A 490 -25.72 -27.42 19.33
CA ILE A 490 -25.14 -26.21 19.91
C ILE A 490 -25.71 -24.98 19.16
N ASP A 491 -26.38 -24.08 19.87
CA ASP A 491 -26.98 -22.86 19.28
C ASP A 491 -25.92 -21.84 18.89
N SER A 492 -24.91 -21.66 19.74
CA SER A 492 -23.78 -20.78 19.44
C SER A 492 -22.60 -21.01 20.35
N LEU A 493 -21.42 -20.67 19.83
CA LEU A 493 -20.19 -20.59 20.58
C LEU A 493 -19.82 -19.12 20.79
N GLU A 494 -19.34 -18.76 21.97
CA GLU A 494 -18.78 -17.44 22.23
C GLU A 494 -17.35 -17.58 22.76
N VAL A 495 -16.39 -17.01 22.04
CA VAL A 495 -14.97 -17.10 22.36
C VAL A 495 -14.48 -15.69 22.70
N ASN A 496 -13.97 -15.47 23.92
CA ASN A 496 -13.57 -14.13 24.41
C ASN A 496 -14.67 -13.06 24.19
N SER A 497 -15.93 -13.39 24.48
CA SER A 497 -17.11 -12.54 24.27
C SER A 497 -17.45 -12.20 22.81
N LYS A 498 -16.87 -12.91 21.83
CA LYS A 498 -17.28 -12.83 20.43
C LYS A 498 -18.08 -14.07 20.04
N LYS A 499 -19.30 -13.84 19.57
CA LYS A 499 -20.17 -14.91 19.08
C LYS A 499 -19.68 -15.43 17.73
N VAL A 500 -19.57 -16.75 17.61
CA VAL A 500 -19.23 -17.50 16.40
C VAL A 500 -20.45 -18.34 16.04
N LYS A 501 -20.89 -18.28 14.77
CA LYS A 501 -22.10 -18.98 14.33
C LYS A 501 -21.78 -20.44 14.00
N PRO A 502 -22.69 -21.38 14.33
CA PRO A 502 -22.56 -22.76 13.90
C PRO A 502 -22.70 -22.85 12.37
N ASP A 503 -21.91 -23.73 11.77
CA ASP A 503 -22.05 -24.10 10.37
C ASP A 503 -23.22 -25.08 10.23
N LEU A 504 -24.36 -24.58 9.74
CA LEU A 504 -25.59 -25.35 9.59
C LEU A 504 -25.46 -26.53 8.61
N ASN A 505 -24.47 -26.50 7.71
CA ASN A 505 -24.25 -27.53 6.69
C ASN A 505 -23.19 -28.55 7.11
N GLY A 506 -22.44 -28.27 8.18
CA GLY A 506 -21.27 -29.02 8.60
C GLY A 506 -21.57 -30.28 9.42
N GLY A 507 -22.84 -30.62 9.67
CA GLY A 507 -23.27 -31.78 10.46
C GLY A 507 -22.71 -31.81 11.89
N SER A 508 -23.26 -32.68 12.75
CA SER A 508 -22.49 -33.22 13.88
C SER A 508 -22.20 -34.67 13.56
N PHE A 509 -20.94 -34.97 13.23
CA PHE A 509 -20.52 -36.33 12.89
C PHE A 509 -20.00 -37.02 14.14
N ALA A 510 -20.42 -38.27 14.33
CA ALA A 510 -19.80 -39.13 15.33
C ALA A 510 -18.43 -39.56 14.81
N ASP A 511 -17.36 -39.27 15.55
CA ASP A 511 -16.04 -39.83 15.26
C ASP A 511 -16.04 -41.34 15.55
N LEU A 512 -15.11 -42.07 14.92
CA LEU A 512 -14.86 -43.48 15.23
C LEU A 512 -14.65 -43.64 16.75
N PRO A 513 -15.41 -44.51 17.44
CA PRO A 513 -15.38 -44.60 18.90
C PRO A 513 -13.99 -45.02 19.38
N GLN A 514 -13.28 -44.10 20.04
CA GLN A 514 -12.02 -44.39 20.74
C GLN A 514 -12.27 -45.00 22.13
N ASP A 515 -13.44 -44.76 22.70
CA ASP A 515 -13.91 -45.29 23.99
C ASP A 515 -15.27 -45.96 23.78
N ILE A 516 -15.44 -47.17 24.31
CA ILE A 516 -16.68 -47.96 24.17
C ILE A 516 -17.86 -47.25 24.85
N ASN A 517 -17.59 -46.45 25.88
CA ASN A 517 -18.63 -45.82 26.70
C ASN A 517 -18.98 -44.40 26.27
N TRP A 518 -18.19 -43.76 25.40
CA TRP A 518 -18.40 -42.37 24.99
C TRP A 518 -18.46 -42.28 23.47
N THR A 519 -19.52 -41.64 22.95
CA THR A 519 -19.57 -41.25 21.55
C THR A 519 -19.10 -39.81 21.41
N THR A 520 -18.05 -39.60 20.62
CA THR A 520 -17.50 -38.28 20.34
C THR A 520 -18.19 -37.66 19.13
N TYR A 521 -18.59 -36.41 19.26
CA TYR A 521 -19.20 -35.59 18.22
C TYR A 521 -18.37 -34.32 18.01
N GLN A 522 -18.44 -33.79 16.79
CA GLN A 522 -17.85 -32.50 16.45
C GLN A 522 -18.89 -31.55 15.89
N THR A 523 -18.90 -30.30 16.36
CA THR A 523 -19.69 -29.22 15.76
C THR A 523 -18.75 -28.16 15.19
N ASN A 524 -19.00 -27.80 13.93
CA ASN A 524 -18.25 -26.79 13.21
C ASN A 524 -18.89 -25.40 13.35
N PHE A 525 -18.05 -24.38 13.40
CA PHE A 525 -18.43 -22.98 13.48
C PHE A 525 -17.60 -22.15 12.49
N ASP A 526 -18.07 -20.94 12.23
CA ASP A 526 -17.31 -19.92 11.49
C ASP A 526 -15.89 -19.76 12.05
N SER A 527 -14.98 -19.27 11.20
CA SER A 527 -13.60 -19.01 11.61
C SER A 527 -13.55 -17.91 12.68
N PHE A 528 -12.82 -18.15 13.77
CA PHE A 528 -12.64 -17.15 14.82
C PHE A 528 -11.41 -16.29 14.56
N PHE A 529 -11.63 -14.99 14.35
CA PHE A 529 -10.57 -13.98 14.20
C PHE A 529 -10.40 -13.22 15.54
N GLY A 530 -9.38 -13.57 16.32
CA GLY A 530 -9.16 -12.94 17.61
C GLY A 530 -7.87 -13.34 18.33
N GLU A 531 -7.65 -12.71 19.47
CA GLU A 531 -6.57 -13.06 20.39
C GLU A 531 -6.77 -14.47 20.96
N LYS A 532 -5.70 -15.03 21.56
CA LYS A 532 -5.73 -16.33 22.23
C LYS A 532 -6.96 -16.43 23.15
N PRO A 533 -7.79 -17.47 22.99
CA PRO A 533 -9.00 -17.64 23.78
C PRO A 533 -8.65 -17.89 25.25
N LYS A 534 -9.35 -17.20 26.16
CA LYS A 534 -9.24 -17.34 27.62
C LYS A 534 -10.49 -17.96 28.22
N GLU A 535 -11.63 -17.71 27.59
CA GLU A 535 -12.94 -18.23 28.01
C GLU A 535 -13.76 -18.58 26.76
N VAL A 536 -14.52 -19.65 26.88
CA VAL A 536 -15.44 -20.16 25.87
C VAL A 536 -16.78 -20.40 26.54
N ASN A 537 -17.84 -19.81 26.00
CA ASN A 537 -19.21 -20.10 26.42
C ASN A 537 -19.90 -20.91 25.32
N VAL A 538 -20.34 -22.10 25.68
CA VAL A 538 -21.10 -22.99 24.81
C VAL A 538 -22.57 -22.84 25.15
N LYS A 539 -23.36 -22.27 24.24
CA LYS A 539 -24.81 -22.15 24.41
C LYS A 539 -25.49 -23.37 23.80
N LEU A 540 -26.12 -24.17 24.64
CA LEU A 540 -26.86 -25.35 24.19
C LEU A 540 -28.16 -24.90 23.51
N GLY A 541 -28.52 -25.58 22.42
CA GLY A 541 -29.69 -25.24 21.60
C GLY A 541 -30.84 -26.22 21.79
N SER A 542 -30.64 -27.47 21.39
CA SER A 542 -31.64 -28.52 21.58
C SER A 542 -30.98 -29.89 21.70
N ILE A 543 -31.73 -30.85 22.21
CA ILE A 543 -31.34 -32.26 22.23
C ILE A 543 -32.43 -33.10 21.59
N TYR A 544 -32.02 -34.12 20.85
CA TYR A 544 -32.89 -35.20 20.41
C TYR A 544 -32.68 -36.38 21.34
N LEU A 545 -33.73 -36.72 22.10
CA LEU A 545 -33.71 -37.76 23.12
C LEU A 545 -34.43 -39.00 22.61
N THR A 546 -33.87 -40.17 22.92
CA THR A 546 -34.54 -41.46 22.82
C THR A 546 -34.83 -41.99 24.22
N PHE A 547 -36.06 -42.45 24.42
CA PHE A 547 -36.50 -43.16 25.62
C PHE A 547 -36.78 -44.62 25.26
N GLU A 548 -36.20 -45.56 26.01
CA GLU A 548 -36.50 -46.98 25.86
C GLU A 548 -37.60 -47.36 26.87
N GLU A 549 -38.80 -47.56 26.36
CA GLU A 549 -39.98 -47.95 27.12
C GLU A 549 -40.79 -48.96 26.31
N GLN A 550 -40.98 -50.15 26.88
CA GLN A 550 -41.66 -51.23 26.19
C GLN A 550 -43.16 -51.23 26.50
N LYS A 551 -43.97 -51.28 25.43
CA LYS A 551 -45.41 -51.51 25.51
C LYS A 551 -45.87 -52.42 24.39
N ASN A 552 -46.57 -53.46 24.78
CA ASN A 552 -47.12 -54.47 23.89
C ASN A 552 -48.63 -54.31 23.78
N ILE A 553 -49.14 -54.27 22.55
CA ILE A 553 -50.56 -54.16 22.25
C ILE A 553 -50.93 -55.33 21.32
N GLU A 554 -51.82 -56.21 21.78
CA GLU A 554 -52.32 -57.30 20.97
C GLU A 554 -53.21 -56.75 19.83
N LEU A 555 -53.01 -57.27 18.63
CA LEU A 555 -53.76 -56.95 17.43
C LEU A 555 -54.65 -58.15 17.11
N ASP A 556 -55.97 -57.95 17.19
CA ASP A 556 -56.96 -58.96 16.85
C ASP A 556 -57.73 -58.52 15.61
N PRO A 557 -57.48 -59.13 14.43
CA PRO A 557 -58.18 -58.78 13.20
C PRO A 557 -59.70 -59.06 13.23
N SER A 558 -60.18 -59.84 14.21
CA SER A 558 -61.60 -60.15 14.37
C SER A 558 -62.38 -59.09 15.15
N GLN A 559 -61.68 -58.18 15.84
CA GLN A 559 -62.29 -57.10 16.61
C GLN A 559 -62.64 -55.89 15.74
N LYS A 560 -63.55 -55.05 16.24
CA LYS A 560 -63.87 -53.76 15.60
C LYS A 560 -62.81 -52.72 15.97
N TYR A 561 -62.37 -51.97 14.97
CA TYR A 561 -61.49 -50.81 15.10
C TYR A 561 -62.29 -49.52 14.77
N PRO A 562 -61.92 -48.34 15.33
CA PRO A 562 -60.68 -48.05 16.07
C PRO A 562 -60.64 -48.61 17.50
N GLN A 563 -59.44 -48.88 18.00
CA GLN A 563 -59.16 -49.20 19.42
C GLN A 563 -58.11 -48.27 19.98
N THR A 564 -58.26 -47.81 21.21
CA THR A 564 -57.36 -46.82 21.80
C THR A 564 -56.60 -47.35 23.00
N PHE A 565 -55.41 -46.78 23.23
CA PHE A 565 -54.61 -47.03 24.42
C PHE A 565 -53.79 -45.79 24.82
N GLU A 566 -53.58 -45.62 26.12
CA GLU A 566 -52.76 -44.53 26.66
C GLU A 566 -51.26 -44.83 26.52
N TYR A 567 -50.46 -43.92 26.00
CA TYR A 567 -49.00 -44.07 25.99
C TYR A 567 -48.30 -42.70 26.00
N ALA A 568 -47.28 -42.56 26.85
CA ALA A 568 -46.43 -41.38 26.94
C ALA A 568 -47.20 -40.03 26.95
N GLY A 569 -48.31 -39.97 27.70
CA GLY A 569 -49.10 -38.75 27.90
C GLY A 569 -50.15 -38.44 26.82
N SER A 570 -50.41 -39.36 25.89
CA SER A 570 -51.40 -39.19 24.82
C SER A 570 -52.17 -40.48 24.51
N THR A 571 -53.36 -40.31 23.91
CA THR A 571 -54.18 -41.43 23.47
C THR A 571 -53.81 -41.84 22.04
N ILE A 572 -53.28 -43.05 21.86
CA ILE A 572 -53.00 -43.62 20.52
C ILE A 572 -54.20 -44.45 20.08
N SER A 573 -54.59 -44.31 18.81
CA SER A 573 -55.62 -45.12 18.16
C SER A 573 -54.99 -46.11 17.17
N ILE A 574 -55.40 -47.37 17.23
CA ILE A 574 -55.23 -48.33 16.14
C ILE A 574 -56.51 -48.22 15.31
N ASP A 575 -56.41 -47.58 14.15
CA ASP A 575 -57.57 -47.27 13.31
C ASP A 575 -57.98 -48.46 12.44
N LYS A 576 -57.00 -49.28 12.06
CA LYS A 576 -57.20 -50.36 11.10
C LYS A 576 -56.20 -51.49 11.30
N VAL A 577 -56.69 -52.74 11.26
CA VAL A 577 -55.88 -53.95 11.12
C VAL A 577 -56.53 -54.85 10.07
N GLU A 578 -55.86 -55.07 8.96
CA GLU A 578 -56.33 -55.92 7.86
C GLU A 578 -55.32 -57.03 7.56
N VAL A 579 -55.80 -58.27 7.57
CA VAL A 579 -55.03 -59.45 7.17
C VAL A 579 -55.00 -59.53 5.64
N GLY A 580 -53.81 -59.66 5.05
CA GLY A 580 -53.70 -59.58 3.59
C GLY A 580 -52.29 -59.76 3.04
N LYS A 581 -52.13 -59.26 1.81
CA LYS A 581 -50.87 -59.14 1.04
C LYS A 581 -50.90 -57.86 0.19
N PRO A 582 -50.45 -56.73 0.71
CA PRO A 582 -49.93 -56.54 2.06
C PRO A 582 -51.01 -56.65 3.14
N ALA A 583 -50.62 -57.02 4.36
CA ALA A 583 -51.44 -56.71 5.54
C ALA A 583 -51.28 -55.23 5.89
N ILE A 584 -52.34 -54.59 6.37
CA ILE A 584 -52.35 -53.15 6.64
C ILE A 584 -52.64 -52.91 8.11
N VAL A 585 -51.75 -52.19 8.78
CA VAL A 585 -51.98 -51.64 10.11
C VAL A 585 -51.93 -50.12 10.02
N VAL A 586 -52.91 -49.44 10.59
CA VAL A 586 -52.94 -47.97 10.66
C VAL A 586 -53.03 -47.57 12.12
N ILE A 587 -52.08 -46.75 12.56
CA ILE A 587 -52.14 -46.09 13.86
C ILE A 587 -52.22 -44.57 13.66
N SER A 588 -52.93 -43.90 14.56
CA SER A 588 -52.97 -42.45 14.61
C SER A 588 -52.88 -41.92 16.02
N ASN A 589 -52.36 -40.70 16.13
CA ASN A 589 -52.38 -39.90 17.34
C ASN A 589 -52.49 -38.43 16.94
N GLN A 590 -53.70 -37.89 17.06
CA GLN A 590 -54.04 -36.51 16.71
C GLN A 590 -53.79 -35.54 17.88
N GLU A 591 -53.56 -36.03 19.10
CA GLU A 591 -53.33 -35.21 20.28
C GLU A 591 -51.84 -34.84 20.36
N ILE A 592 -51.51 -33.56 20.18
CA ILE A 592 -50.12 -33.09 20.17
C ILE A 592 -49.76 -32.32 21.43
N GLU A 593 -50.68 -31.52 21.99
CA GLU A 593 -50.39 -30.60 23.10
C GLU A 593 -49.82 -31.29 24.35
N ASN A 594 -50.32 -32.49 24.70
CA ASN A 594 -49.90 -33.24 25.90
C ASN A 594 -48.95 -34.42 25.60
N ARG A 595 -48.64 -34.65 24.33
CA ARG A 595 -47.87 -35.80 23.85
C ARG A 595 -46.38 -35.60 24.13
N ALA A 596 -45.75 -36.58 24.79
CA ALA A 596 -44.35 -36.48 25.17
C ALA A 596 -43.35 -36.68 24.01
N TYR A 597 -43.82 -37.12 22.83
CA TYR A 597 -42.96 -37.62 21.75
C TYR A 597 -43.31 -37.06 20.36
N GLU A 598 -42.31 -36.95 19.50
CA GLU A 598 -42.48 -36.67 18.06
C GLU A 598 -42.68 -37.97 17.29
N THR A 599 -41.83 -38.96 17.57
CA THR A 599 -41.76 -40.21 16.82
C THR A 599 -41.81 -41.40 17.78
N LEU A 600 -42.53 -42.46 17.38
CA LEU A 600 -42.55 -43.73 18.11
C LEU A 600 -41.54 -44.68 17.50
N GLN A 601 -40.91 -45.47 18.35
CA GLN A 601 -40.11 -46.59 17.94
C GLN A 601 -40.92 -47.86 18.21
N PHE A 602 -41.38 -48.52 17.16
CA PHE A 602 -42.22 -49.70 17.26
C PHE A 602 -41.94 -50.69 16.13
N ARG A 603 -42.41 -51.91 16.32
CA ARG A 603 -42.47 -52.95 15.28
C ARG A 603 -43.80 -53.69 15.36
N VAL A 604 -44.19 -54.33 14.26
CA VAL A 604 -45.36 -55.20 14.21
C VAL A 604 -44.90 -56.65 14.08
N VAL A 605 -45.34 -57.49 15.02
CA VAL A 605 -44.99 -58.91 15.10
C VAL A 605 -46.13 -59.76 14.55
N GLU A 606 -45.79 -60.74 13.71
CA GLU A 606 -46.73 -61.65 13.08
C GLU A 606 -47.08 -62.86 13.96
N GLU A 607 -48.10 -63.63 13.57
CA GLU A 607 -48.58 -64.80 14.35
C GLU A 607 -47.49 -65.85 14.63
N GLY A 608 -46.49 -65.98 13.75
CA GLY A 608 -45.33 -66.88 13.88
C GLY A 608 -44.18 -66.37 14.75
N GLU A 609 -44.36 -65.25 15.47
CA GLU A 609 -43.30 -64.52 16.22
C GLU A 609 -42.11 -64.03 15.37
N ASN A 610 -42.25 -64.10 14.05
CA ASN A 610 -41.32 -63.48 13.12
C ASN A 610 -41.69 -62.02 12.89
N GLU A 611 -40.69 -61.20 12.63
CA GLU A 611 -40.87 -59.86 12.09
C GLU A 611 -41.21 -59.97 10.59
N ALA A 612 -42.07 -59.08 10.08
CA ALA A 612 -42.41 -59.07 8.67
C ALA A 612 -41.15 -58.88 7.81
N SER A 613 -40.99 -59.69 6.75
CA SER A 613 -39.81 -59.61 5.88
C SER A 613 -39.61 -58.22 5.26
N SER A 614 -40.71 -57.52 4.96
CA SER A 614 -40.66 -56.12 4.51
C SER A 614 -41.87 -55.33 4.99
N MET A 615 -41.60 -54.08 5.42
CA MET A 615 -42.60 -53.12 5.88
C MET A 615 -42.46 -51.83 5.07
N GLU A 616 -43.50 -51.47 4.32
CA GLU A 616 -43.63 -50.15 3.70
C GLU A 616 -44.39 -49.24 4.68
N MET A 617 -43.78 -48.11 5.05
CA MET A 617 -44.36 -47.15 5.98
C MET A 617 -44.69 -45.85 5.26
N ASN A 618 -45.97 -45.48 5.27
CA ASN A 618 -46.45 -44.17 4.84
C ASN A 618 -46.92 -43.40 6.07
N SER A 619 -46.61 -42.11 6.15
CA SER A 619 -46.95 -41.32 7.33
C SER A 619 -47.45 -39.93 6.98
N ASP A 620 -48.46 -39.49 7.71
CA ASP A 620 -48.87 -38.09 7.78
C ASP A 620 -48.39 -37.49 9.09
N GLY A 621 -48.22 -36.17 9.09
CA GLY A 621 -47.74 -35.45 10.25
C GLY A 621 -47.93 -33.96 10.10
N VAL A 622 -47.57 -33.25 11.16
CA VAL A 622 -47.57 -31.79 11.21
C VAL A 622 -46.20 -31.32 11.67
N LEU A 623 -45.70 -30.27 11.01
CA LEU A 623 -44.49 -29.60 11.41
C LEU A 623 -44.87 -28.45 12.34
N ILE A 624 -44.22 -28.37 13.50
CA ILE A 624 -44.49 -27.31 14.49
C ILE A 624 -43.18 -26.59 14.79
N ASP A 625 -43.16 -25.27 14.66
CA ASP A 625 -41.98 -24.49 15.03
C ASP A 625 -41.84 -24.35 16.56
N LYS A 626 -40.69 -23.83 17.01
CA LYS A 626 -40.47 -23.56 18.44
C LYS A 626 -41.47 -22.58 19.10
N ASN A 627 -42.19 -21.79 18.30
CA ASN A 627 -43.16 -20.81 18.76
C ASN A 627 -44.59 -21.38 18.79
N GLY A 628 -44.78 -22.63 18.36
CA GLY A 628 -46.08 -23.30 18.30
C GLY A 628 -46.87 -23.04 17.01
N VAL A 629 -46.23 -22.52 15.95
CA VAL A 629 -46.86 -22.36 14.63
C VAL A 629 -46.87 -23.71 13.93
N GLU A 630 -48.06 -24.17 13.54
CA GLU A 630 -48.27 -25.41 12.81
C GLU A 630 -48.23 -25.18 11.29
N TYR A 631 -47.56 -26.09 10.59
CA TYR A 631 -47.48 -26.14 9.13
C TYR A 631 -47.96 -27.52 8.67
N HIS A 632 -48.98 -27.54 7.83
CA HIS A 632 -49.55 -28.76 7.26
C HIS A 632 -48.90 -29.09 5.90
N ASN A 633 -48.96 -30.36 5.49
CA ASN A 633 -48.31 -30.87 4.28
C ASN A 633 -48.72 -30.14 2.96
N ASP A 634 -49.80 -29.36 2.96
CA ASP A 634 -50.31 -28.57 1.84
C ASP A 634 -49.84 -27.10 1.84
N THR A 635 -49.12 -26.67 2.88
CA THR A 635 -48.54 -25.32 2.97
C THR A 635 -47.07 -25.29 2.57
N THR A 636 -46.71 -24.27 1.79
CA THR A 636 -45.32 -23.94 1.50
C THR A 636 -44.58 -23.59 2.79
N VAL A 637 -43.70 -24.47 3.25
CA VAL A 637 -42.95 -24.30 4.50
C VAL A 637 -41.71 -23.43 4.25
N PRO A 638 -41.57 -22.24 4.84
CA PRO A 638 -40.37 -21.42 4.69
C PRO A 638 -39.25 -21.96 5.58
N TYR A 639 -38.61 -23.06 5.17
CA TYR A 639 -37.58 -23.76 5.95
C TYR A 639 -36.41 -22.85 6.40
N GLU A 640 -36.12 -21.79 5.65
CA GLU A 640 -35.07 -20.81 6.02
C GLU A 640 -35.46 -19.90 7.19
N GLU A 641 -36.76 -19.72 7.45
CA GLU A 641 -37.28 -18.85 8.51
C GLU A 641 -37.63 -19.61 9.79
N ILE A 642 -37.90 -20.92 9.66
CA ILE A 642 -38.36 -21.76 10.77
C ILE A 642 -37.18 -22.18 11.65
N LYS A 643 -37.25 -21.80 12.92
CA LYS A 643 -36.20 -22.10 13.89
C LYS A 643 -36.52 -23.36 14.67
N GLN A 644 -35.71 -24.39 14.46
CA GLN A 644 -35.75 -25.68 15.16
C GLN A 644 -37.13 -26.34 15.10
N PRO A 645 -37.66 -26.70 13.92
CA PRO A 645 -38.97 -27.33 13.83
C PRO A 645 -38.98 -28.74 14.40
N ARG A 646 -40.17 -29.17 14.85
CA ARG A 646 -40.47 -30.53 15.33
C ARG A 646 -41.51 -31.14 14.42
N TYR A 647 -41.26 -32.34 13.91
CA TYR A 647 -42.22 -33.06 13.07
C TYR A 647 -42.93 -34.13 13.89
N PHE A 648 -44.25 -34.00 14.03
CA PHE A 648 -45.07 -34.96 14.76
C PHE A 648 -45.80 -35.86 13.77
N PHE A 649 -45.53 -37.17 13.82
CA PHE A 649 -46.32 -38.14 13.07
C PHE A 649 -47.73 -38.24 13.69
N THR A 650 -48.75 -37.96 12.90
CA THR A 650 -50.16 -38.02 13.31
C THR A 650 -50.85 -39.29 12.82
N VAL A 651 -50.46 -39.81 11.66
CA VAL A 651 -50.94 -41.09 11.11
C VAL A 651 -49.76 -41.87 10.55
N GLN A 652 -49.70 -43.17 10.85
CA GLN A 652 -48.70 -44.08 10.29
C GLN A 652 -49.41 -45.32 9.75
N THR A 653 -49.30 -45.51 8.44
CA THR A 653 -49.82 -46.67 7.71
C THR A 653 -48.68 -47.61 7.40
N MET A 654 -48.74 -48.81 7.97
CA MET A 654 -47.80 -49.89 7.74
C MET A 654 -48.42 -50.90 6.79
N LYS A 655 -47.72 -51.20 5.69
CA LYS A 655 -48.04 -52.31 4.80
C LYS A 655 -46.98 -53.40 4.98
N LEU A 656 -47.41 -54.54 5.51
CA LEU A 656 -46.56 -55.66 5.87
C LEU A 656 -46.63 -56.72 4.78
N ASN A 657 -45.46 -57.13 4.27
CA ASN A 657 -45.31 -58.16 3.27
C ASN A 657 -44.37 -59.26 3.76
N ASN A 658 -44.61 -60.48 3.29
CA ASN A 658 -43.77 -61.64 3.52
C ASN A 658 -43.21 -62.14 2.17
N ASP A 659 -41.95 -62.57 2.17
CA ASP A 659 -41.24 -63.06 0.98
C ASP A 659 -41.76 -64.42 0.48
N ILE A 660 -42.56 -65.12 1.29
CA ILE A 660 -43.10 -66.44 0.96
C ILE A 660 -44.32 -66.30 0.02
N PRO A 661 -44.22 -66.78 -1.25
CA PRO A 661 -45.33 -66.75 -2.19
C PRO A 661 -46.48 -67.61 -1.66
N GLY A 662 -47.68 -67.03 -1.57
CA GLY A 662 -48.88 -67.78 -1.11
C GLY A 662 -49.32 -67.52 0.34
N GLU A 663 -48.46 -67.03 1.23
CA GLU A 663 -48.75 -66.85 2.66
C GLU A 663 -49.27 -65.46 3.05
N LYS A 664 -50.44 -65.38 3.71
CA LYS A 664 -51.02 -64.11 4.17
C LYS A 664 -50.30 -63.64 5.43
N VAL A 665 -50.06 -62.34 5.55
CA VAL A 665 -49.52 -61.74 6.79
C VAL A 665 -50.66 -61.52 7.77
N ILE A 666 -50.47 -62.01 9.00
CA ILE A 666 -51.42 -61.86 10.11
C ILE A 666 -50.73 -61.07 11.23
N PRO A 667 -50.99 -59.75 11.34
CA PRO A 667 -50.47 -58.93 12.43
C PRO A 667 -51.05 -59.42 13.76
N LYS A 668 -50.19 -59.68 14.75
CA LYS A 668 -50.59 -60.19 16.07
C LYS A 668 -50.28 -59.22 17.20
N ARG A 669 -49.19 -58.46 17.11
CA ARG A 669 -48.80 -57.55 18.18
C ARG A 669 -48.11 -56.31 17.63
N LEU A 670 -48.50 -55.14 18.14
CA LEU A 670 -47.75 -53.91 18.02
C LEU A 670 -46.84 -53.81 19.25
N GLU A 671 -45.53 -53.84 19.04
CA GLU A 671 -44.54 -53.67 20.09
C GLU A 671 -43.91 -52.29 19.96
N ILE A 672 -44.25 -51.40 20.90
CA ILE A 672 -43.54 -50.14 21.07
C ILE A 672 -42.35 -50.42 21.98
N PHE A 673 -41.15 -50.05 21.56
CA PHE A 673 -39.93 -50.22 22.35
C PHE A 673 -39.32 -48.88 22.80
N GLY A 674 -39.85 -47.77 22.32
CA GLY A 674 -39.42 -46.45 22.75
C GLY A 674 -40.10 -45.32 22.01
N TYR A 675 -39.63 -44.11 22.26
CA TYR A 675 -40.04 -42.92 21.54
C TYR A 675 -38.91 -41.90 21.51
N ASN A 676 -38.99 -40.96 20.55
CA ASN A 676 -38.07 -39.84 20.49
C ASN A 676 -38.77 -38.51 20.69
N THR A 677 -38.03 -37.56 21.26
CA THR A 677 -38.53 -36.21 21.52
C THR A 677 -37.41 -35.19 21.51
N THR A 678 -37.70 -34.00 21.03
CA THR A 678 -36.81 -32.86 21.03
C THR A 678 -37.09 -31.99 22.24
N LYS A 679 -36.03 -31.64 22.99
CA LYS A 679 -36.10 -30.62 24.04
C LYS A 679 -35.22 -29.44 23.70
N TYR A 680 -35.77 -28.23 23.87
CA TYR A 680 -35.00 -26.99 23.75
C TYR A 680 -34.24 -26.71 25.04
N LEU A 681 -33.00 -26.28 24.90
CA LEU A 681 -32.11 -25.94 26.00
C LEU A 681 -31.86 -24.44 26.00
N THR A 682 -31.58 -23.90 27.19
CA THR A 682 -31.19 -22.49 27.35
C THR A 682 -29.89 -22.33 28.13
N ASP A 683 -29.29 -23.46 28.53
CA ASP A 683 -28.10 -23.53 29.33
C ASP A 683 -26.88 -23.00 28.59
N VAL A 684 -26.00 -22.36 29.35
CA VAL A 684 -24.71 -21.85 28.88
C VAL A 684 -23.62 -22.48 29.73
N VAL A 685 -22.79 -23.29 29.10
CA VAL A 685 -21.62 -23.90 29.75
C VAL A 685 -20.43 -22.96 29.57
N LYS A 686 -19.82 -22.53 30.68
CA LYS A 686 -18.66 -21.64 30.68
C LYS A 686 -17.39 -22.44 30.92
N ILE A 687 -16.44 -22.35 30.02
CA ILE A 687 -15.19 -23.11 30.04
C ILE A 687 -14.02 -22.14 30.04
N SER A 688 -13.17 -22.23 31.06
CA SER A 688 -11.95 -21.42 31.17
C SER A 688 -10.78 -22.15 30.50
N LEU A 689 -10.07 -21.46 29.61
CA LEU A 689 -8.92 -22.00 28.89
C LEU A 689 -7.61 -21.58 29.54
N LYS A 690 -6.61 -22.47 29.55
CA LYS A 690 -5.28 -22.23 30.13
C LYS A 690 -4.24 -21.81 29.09
#